data_AF-A0A1I3LZB3-F1
#
_entry.id   AF-A0A1I3LZB3-F1
#
_cell.length_a   1.000
_cell.length_b   1.000
_cell.length_c   1.000
_cell.angle_alpha   90.00
_cell.angle_beta   90.00
_cell.angle_gamma   90.00
#
_symmetry.space_group_name_H-M   'P 1'
#
loop_
_entity.id
_entity.type
_entity.pdbx_description
1 polymer ?
#
loop_
_entity_poly.entity_id
_entity_poly.type
_entity_poly.pdbx_seq_one_letter_code
_entity_poly.pdbx_strand_id
1 'polypeptide(L)'
;MSTTFDVLYLGTGPALDPTEGNESAENAAALVGTTVGSSGTPLYDNVESFSPGSTGYSGGARNWAYDTDNFSSNDTFRINGGPDHTMDTVVIYNATITYVDGTTAGVQAIVFQDTAGNLYLAPSSSYGAYDAALEAKPIQSLTFDSVSSSNNVLTADRYTAQYASVVDGTAGDDTMGVGYTDAEGDQITSGDDYIFGDAGNDSITGGGGNDEIAGGEGDDTFYFDDGWGNDIVYGDDWDGTGTGTDTLDFSAVSAPLTVTFTAPEDGTVSDGTNTVTFDNIEAIITGSGGDTIDASADNSGLYLDGGAGNDDITAGSGDDTIVGGTGNDTLTGGLGNDTFIYNVGDGSDIITDFNSGNTGTLADGDSTNNDFIDLSGFYDDIWELYADQADDGILNQSNDGVGDVDYSDNLQFGTGSLTFSGASANSAFFTTENTGVTCFTEGTGILTPEGERPVETLRPGDMVITADHGAQPVLWIGASHLDRAALLARPKLRPVLIRAGALGADRPLLVSPQHCVMRRDNDGKERFLRARHLAETPLARVAQGRREVTYIHLLCARHEVLFANGVASESFYPGPQALIMLAPELRDSLFAVLPALRHAPVASVLGSRARPVVPRREVFALFRKNAAGLPSPQPAFSPGPEMPASPA
;
A
#
# COMPACT_ATOMS: atom_id res chain seq x y z
N MET A 1 18.56 50.35 2.11
CA MET A 1 17.94 49.03 1.97
C MET A 1 18.40 48.50 0.62
N SER A 2 17.72 47.57 -0.04
CA SER A 2 18.09 47.19 -1.40
C SER A 2 17.21 47.91 -2.41
N THR A 3 17.80 48.32 -3.54
CA THR A 3 17.06 48.74 -4.74
C THR A 3 16.83 47.57 -5.72
N THR A 4 17.34 46.38 -5.36
CA THR A 4 17.14 45.11 -6.06
C THR A 4 16.58 44.11 -5.06
N PHE A 5 15.38 43.62 -5.32
CA PHE A 5 14.58 42.82 -4.40
C PHE A 5 13.61 42.00 -5.22
N ASP A 6 13.06 40.94 -4.65
CA ASP A 6 12.20 40.04 -5.39
C ASP A 6 10.72 40.44 -5.21
N VAL A 7 9.90 40.13 -6.22
CA VAL A 7 8.48 40.47 -6.33
C VAL A 7 7.72 39.26 -6.88
N LEU A 8 6.44 39.11 -6.54
CA LEU A 8 5.60 38.08 -7.17
C LEU A 8 4.90 38.65 -8.40
N TYR A 9 5.05 38.01 -9.55
CA TYR A 9 4.28 38.33 -10.74
C TYR A 9 2.85 37.80 -10.62
N LEU A 10 1.87 38.68 -10.85
CA LEU A 10 0.44 38.41 -10.65
C LEU A 10 -0.32 38.26 -11.98
N GLY A 11 0.39 38.17 -13.11
CA GLY A 11 -0.19 38.16 -14.45
C GLY A 11 -0.51 39.55 -15.00
N THR A 12 -1.36 39.61 -16.03
CA THR A 12 -1.78 40.86 -16.69
C THR A 12 -3.19 41.29 -16.28
N GLY A 13 -3.36 42.54 -15.86
CA GLY A 13 -4.64 43.11 -15.47
C GLY A 13 -5.19 44.20 -16.41
N PRO A 14 -6.40 44.73 -16.13
CA PRO A 14 -6.86 45.98 -16.72
C PRO A 14 -5.97 47.15 -16.28
N ALA A 15 -5.84 48.20 -17.11
CA ALA A 15 -5.13 49.42 -16.73
C ALA A 15 -5.78 50.05 -15.47
N LEU A 16 -4.99 50.23 -14.42
CA LEU A 16 -5.44 50.75 -13.13
C LEU A 16 -5.40 52.28 -13.07
N ASP A 17 -4.47 52.92 -13.80
CA ASP A 17 -4.41 54.37 -13.98
C ASP A 17 -4.62 54.76 -15.46
N PRO A 18 -5.87 55.02 -15.90
CA PRO A 18 -6.14 55.45 -17.26
C PRO A 18 -5.96 56.97 -17.49
N THR A 19 -5.55 57.76 -16.48
CA THR A 19 -5.55 59.24 -16.54
C THR A 19 -4.23 59.88 -16.10
N GLU A 20 -3.21 59.63 -16.92
CA GLU A 20 -1.87 60.22 -16.85
C GLU A 20 -1.85 61.72 -16.47
N GLY A 21 -0.84 62.12 -15.70
CA GLY A 21 -0.66 63.47 -15.13
C GLY A 21 -1.00 63.59 -13.66
N ASN A 22 -1.20 62.47 -12.96
CA ASN A 22 -1.47 62.44 -11.52
C ASN A 22 -1.09 61.08 -10.90
N GLU A 23 -0.96 61.00 -9.57
CA GLU A 23 -0.53 59.77 -8.85
C GLU A 23 -1.71 58.86 -8.42
N SER A 24 -2.89 58.94 -9.05
CA SER A 24 -4.11 58.29 -8.55
C SER A 24 -4.75 57.34 -9.56
N ALA A 25 -4.57 56.03 -9.33
CA ALA A 25 -5.24 54.96 -10.06
C ALA A 25 -6.78 55.07 -9.98
N GLU A 26 -7.44 55.72 -10.95
CA GLU A 26 -8.91 55.89 -10.90
C GLU A 26 -9.68 54.59 -11.15
N ASN A 27 -9.01 53.57 -11.70
CA ASN A 27 -9.57 52.25 -11.95
C ASN A 27 -9.06 51.19 -10.94
N ALA A 28 -8.48 51.61 -9.81
CA ALA A 28 -8.01 50.72 -8.73
C ALA A 28 -9.03 49.65 -8.28
N ALA A 29 -10.33 49.92 -8.36
CA ALA A 29 -11.37 48.97 -7.98
C ALA A 29 -11.52 47.77 -8.95
N ALA A 30 -10.85 47.77 -10.11
CA ALA A 30 -11.06 46.75 -11.16
C ALA A 30 -10.57 45.34 -10.80
N LEU A 31 -9.66 45.19 -9.82
CA LEU A 31 -9.23 43.89 -9.30
C LEU A 31 -10.07 43.39 -8.13
N VAL A 32 -10.95 44.22 -7.55
CA VAL A 32 -11.68 43.85 -6.33
C VAL A 32 -12.67 42.71 -6.62
N GLY A 33 -12.56 41.62 -5.87
CA GLY A 33 -13.31 40.39 -6.05
C GLY A 33 -12.71 39.42 -7.07
N THR A 34 -11.49 39.67 -7.59
CA THR A 34 -10.74 38.70 -8.40
C THR A 34 -9.67 38.00 -7.55
N THR A 35 -9.32 36.78 -7.96
CA THR A 35 -8.22 35.98 -7.41
C THR A 35 -7.18 35.77 -8.51
N VAL A 36 -5.91 35.84 -8.15
CA VAL A 36 -4.75 35.50 -9.01
C VAL A 36 -3.97 34.36 -8.36
N GLY A 37 -3.40 33.47 -9.16
CA GLY A 37 -2.88 32.17 -8.70
C GLY A 37 -3.98 31.11 -8.55
N SER A 38 -3.59 29.84 -8.58
CA SER A 38 -4.42 28.65 -8.33
C SER A 38 -3.52 27.43 -8.07
N SER A 39 -4.05 26.28 -7.66
CA SER A 39 -3.23 25.06 -7.47
C SER A 39 -2.41 24.69 -8.71
N GLY A 40 -3.01 24.72 -9.91
CA GLY A 40 -2.30 24.42 -11.17
C GLY A 40 -1.51 25.58 -11.80
N THR A 41 -1.45 26.74 -11.15
CA THR A 41 -0.56 27.87 -11.49
C THR A 41 -0.35 28.73 -10.23
N PRO A 42 0.43 28.26 -9.25
CA PRO A 42 0.57 28.95 -7.97
C PRO A 42 1.40 30.23 -8.12
N LEU A 43 1.41 31.07 -7.08
CA LEU A 43 2.21 32.31 -7.13
C LEU A 43 3.67 32.07 -6.71
N TYR A 44 4.00 31.01 -5.97
CA TYR A 44 5.38 30.75 -5.55
C TYR A 44 6.35 30.54 -6.73
N ASP A 45 5.94 29.89 -7.83
CA ASP A 45 6.72 29.79 -9.08
C ASP A 45 7.03 31.15 -9.73
N ASN A 46 6.26 32.18 -9.37
CA ASN A 46 6.24 33.47 -10.05
C ASN A 46 7.05 34.54 -9.29
N VAL A 47 8.06 34.14 -8.52
CA VAL A 47 9.04 35.04 -7.89
C VAL A 47 10.01 35.57 -8.95
N GLU A 48 10.09 36.89 -9.09
CA GLU A 48 10.95 37.56 -10.06
C GLU A 48 11.81 38.65 -9.41
N SER A 49 13.05 38.82 -9.89
CA SER A 49 13.96 39.82 -9.33
C SER A 49 13.78 41.19 -9.98
N PHE A 50 13.29 42.15 -9.18
CA PHE A 50 13.12 43.55 -9.56
C PHE A 50 14.44 44.32 -9.43
N SER A 51 14.73 45.20 -10.39
CA SER A 51 15.88 46.11 -10.33
C SER A 51 15.63 47.43 -11.09
N PRO A 52 16.42 48.50 -10.87
CA PRO A 52 16.23 49.77 -11.58
C PRO A 52 16.58 49.67 -13.07
N GLY A 53 15.72 50.23 -13.92
CA GLY A 53 15.89 50.33 -15.37
C GLY A 53 16.82 51.47 -15.80
N SER A 54 16.83 51.83 -17.09
CA SER A 54 17.75 52.85 -17.59
C SER A 54 17.47 54.28 -17.11
N THR A 55 16.22 54.63 -16.80
CA THR A 55 15.86 55.89 -16.12
C THR A 55 15.81 55.75 -14.60
N GLY A 56 15.65 54.52 -14.10
CA GLY A 56 15.61 54.21 -12.67
C GLY A 56 14.40 54.83 -11.98
N TYR A 57 14.61 55.33 -10.77
CA TYR A 57 13.63 56.01 -9.88
C TYR A 57 13.99 57.51 -9.71
N SER A 58 14.48 58.14 -10.78
CA SER A 58 15.15 59.44 -10.72
C SER A 58 14.92 60.35 -11.92
N GLY A 59 14.07 59.94 -12.87
CA GLY A 59 13.57 60.79 -13.95
C GLY A 59 12.53 61.79 -13.45
N GLY A 60 11.74 61.40 -12.45
CA GLY A 60 10.64 62.16 -11.88
C GLY A 60 11.03 63.28 -10.88
N ALA A 61 10.01 63.85 -10.24
CA ALA A 61 10.18 64.89 -9.20
C ALA A 61 10.74 64.35 -7.86
N ARG A 62 10.77 63.03 -7.69
CA ARG A 62 11.26 62.30 -6.50
C ARG A 62 12.52 61.55 -6.88
N ASN A 63 13.49 61.46 -5.96
CA ASN A 63 14.75 60.73 -6.15
C ASN A 63 14.90 59.54 -5.19
N TRP A 64 13.76 59.03 -4.70
CA TRP A 64 13.64 58.01 -3.66
C TRP A 64 12.47 57.04 -3.90
N ALA A 65 11.68 57.26 -4.95
CA ALA A 65 10.53 56.45 -5.35
C ALA A 65 10.34 56.57 -6.87
N TYR A 66 9.78 55.53 -7.46
CA TYR A 66 9.40 55.51 -8.87
C TYR A 66 8.23 56.47 -9.11
N ASP A 67 8.36 57.30 -10.14
CA ASP A 67 7.28 58.14 -10.66
C ASP A 67 6.14 57.29 -11.25
N THR A 68 4.91 57.70 -10.97
CA THR A 68 3.65 57.08 -11.44
C THR A 68 2.77 58.09 -12.18
N ASP A 69 3.21 59.34 -12.37
CA ASP A 69 2.38 60.36 -13.04
C ASP A 69 2.43 60.29 -14.57
N ASN A 70 3.44 59.58 -15.12
CA ASN A 70 3.64 59.25 -16.53
C ASN A 70 3.53 60.41 -17.54
N PHE A 71 3.57 61.66 -17.08
CA PHE A 71 3.33 62.86 -17.89
C PHE A 71 4.62 63.43 -18.48
N SER A 72 5.75 63.28 -17.78
CA SER A 72 7.07 63.51 -18.36
C SER A 72 8.21 62.90 -17.54
N SER A 73 9.10 62.15 -18.19
CA SER A 73 10.32 61.55 -17.61
C SER A 73 10.07 60.29 -16.78
N ASN A 74 9.23 59.40 -17.31
CA ASN A 74 8.77 58.17 -16.68
C ASN A 74 9.94 57.32 -16.15
N ASP A 75 9.76 56.83 -14.93
CA ASP A 75 10.71 55.96 -14.26
C ASP A 75 10.56 54.51 -14.75
N THR A 76 11.69 53.78 -14.79
CA THR A 76 11.75 52.44 -15.38
C THR A 76 12.43 51.45 -14.46
N PHE A 77 11.95 50.22 -14.50
CA PHE A 77 12.48 49.07 -13.78
C PHE A 77 12.78 47.92 -14.74
N ARG A 78 13.38 46.85 -14.23
CA ARG A 78 13.62 45.59 -14.94
C ARG A 78 13.23 44.43 -14.07
N ILE A 79 12.67 43.43 -14.72
CA ILE A 79 12.37 42.11 -14.19
C ILE A 79 13.44 41.14 -14.68
N ASN A 80 14.02 40.34 -13.80
CA ASN A 80 15.00 39.29 -14.10
C ASN A 80 16.18 39.77 -14.99
N GLY A 81 16.58 41.03 -14.81
CA GLY A 81 17.64 41.68 -15.60
C GLY A 81 17.29 41.96 -17.07
N GLY A 82 16.02 41.81 -17.46
CA GLY A 82 15.50 41.92 -18.82
C GLY A 82 15.36 43.35 -19.38
N PRO A 83 14.41 43.60 -20.29
CA PRO A 83 14.19 44.93 -20.87
C PRO A 83 13.65 45.93 -19.83
N ASP A 84 13.71 47.22 -20.15
CA ASP A 84 13.11 48.26 -19.29
C ASP A 84 11.57 48.23 -19.39
N HIS A 85 10.90 48.13 -18.24
CA HIS A 85 9.47 48.32 -18.05
C HIS A 85 9.22 49.73 -17.50
N THR A 86 8.14 50.39 -17.94
CA THR A 86 7.74 51.71 -17.44
C THR A 86 6.76 51.54 -16.29
N MET A 87 7.05 52.14 -15.14
CA MET A 87 6.14 52.17 -14.00
C MET A 87 4.82 52.84 -14.39
N ASP A 88 3.69 52.26 -14.03
CA ASP A 88 2.36 52.83 -14.27
C ASP A 88 1.79 53.37 -12.96
N THR A 89 1.38 52.48 -12.07
CA THR A 89 0.72 52.90 -10.82
C THR A 89 0.96 51.94 -9.67
N VAL A 90 0.62 52.38 -8.45
CA VAL A 90 0.75 51.60 -7.22
C VAL A 90 -0.52 51.70 -6.39
N VAL A 91 -1.15 50.55 -6.11
CA VAL A 91 -2.39 50.44 -5.35
C VAL A 91 -2.15 49.52 -4.16
N ILE A 92 -2.61 49.95 -2.98
CA ILE A 92 -2.63 49.12 -1.79
C ILE A 92 -4.04 48.53 -1.65
N TYR A 93 -4.14 47.21 -1.69
CA TYR A 93 -5.37 46.46 -1.45
C TYR A 93 -5.39 45.89 -0.04
N ASN A 94 -6.56 45.81 0.59
CA ASN A 94 -6.77 44.75 1.57
C ASN A 94 -7.05 43.49 0.74
N ALA A 95 -6.28 42.44 0.99
CA ALA A 95 -6.30 41.20 0.22
C ALA A 95 -6.12 40.01 1.14
N THR A 96 -6.55 38.84 0.67
CA THR A 96 -6.41 37.56 1.36
C THR A 96 -5.44 36.69 0.57
N ILE A 97 -4.30 36.37 1.18
CA ILE A 97 -3.39 35.31 0.72
C ILE A 97 -4.02 33.96 1.07
N THR A 98 -3.91 33.00 0.16
CA THR A 98 -4.11 31.56 0.41
C THR A 98 -2.78 30.86 0.12
N TYR A 99 -2.28 30.10 1.08
CA TYR A 99 -1.05 29.31 0.92
C TYR A 99 -1.36 27.91 0.35
N VAL A 100 -0.33 27.10 0.10
CA VAL A 100 -0.47 25.72 -0.40
C VAL A 100 -1.33 24.84 0.50
N ASP A 101 -1.16 24.95 1.82
CA ASP A 101 -1.92 24.26 2.88
C ASP A 101 -3.39 24.70 3.04
N GLY A 102 -3.89 25.54 2.12
CA GLY A 102 -5.24 26.11 2.17
C GLY A 102 -5.49 27.12 3.31
N THR A 103 -4.52 27.37 4.20
CA THR A 103 -4.65 28.41 5.23
C THR A 103 -4.54 29.80 4.60
N THR A 104 -5.02 30.83 5.32
CA THR A 104 -5.19 32.18 4.76
C THR A 104 -4.70 33.29 5.68
N ALA A 105 -4.18 34.36 5.07
CA ALA A 105 -3.72 35.56 5.76
C ALA A 105 -4.26 36.84 5.12
N GLY A 106 -4.90 37.69 5.93
CA GLY A 106 -5.34 39.03 5.51
C GLY A 106 -4.20 40.04 5.55
N VAL A 107 -3.88 40.64 4.41
CA VAL A 107 -2.73 41.55 4.21
C VAL A 107 -3.12 42.89 3.59
N GLN A 108 -2.22 43.87 3.69
CA GLN A 108 -2.27 45.11 2.90
C GLN A 108 -1.32 45.01 1.70
N ALA A 109 -1.73 44.23 0.71
CA ALA A 109 -0.98 43.94 -0.51
C ALA A 109 -0.58 45.21 -1.27
N ILE A 110 0.73 45.39 -1.50
CA ILE A 110 1.28 46.53 -2.27
C ILE A 110 1.45 46.06 -3.72
N VAL A 111 0.44 46.33 -4.56
CA VAL A 111 0.46 45.97 -5.97
C VAL A 111 0.95 47.15 -6.80
N PHE A 112 1.87 46.89 -7.74
CA PHE A 112 2.22 47.86 -8.77
C PHE A 112 1.95 47.29 -10.18
N GLN A 113 1.74 48.20 -11.14
CA GLN A 113 1.49 47.87 -12.53
C GLN A 113 2.52 48.55 -13.44
N ASP A 114 2.82 47.94 -14.59
CA ASP A 114 3.53 48.59 -15.70
C ASP A 114 2.57 49.07 -16.81
N THR A 115 3.05 49.93 -17.70
CA THR A 115 2.21 50.50 -18.79
C THR A 115 1.73 49.45 -19.83
N ALA A 116 2.18 48.19 -19.75
CA ALA A 116 1.71 47.08 -20.55
C ALA A 116 0.59 46.28 -19.85
N GLY A 117 0.31 46.58 -18.57
CA GLY A 117 -0.73 45.95 -17.76
C GLY A 117 -0.23 44.83 -16.84
N ASN A 118 1.08 44.54 -16.82
CA ASN A 118 1.67 43.51 -15.95
C ASN A 118 1.55 43.94 -14.49
N LEU A 119 1.05 43.05 -13.62
CA LEU A 119 0.83 43.28 -12.20
C LEU A 119 1.87 42.54 -11.37
N TYR A 120 2.34 43.17 -10.29
CA TYR A 120 3.36 42.63 -9.40
C TYR A 120 3.03 42.95 -7.95
N LEU A 121 3.31 42.02 -7.03
CA LEU A 121 3.25 42.23 -5.59
C LEU A 121 4.64 42.60 -5.05
N ALA A 122 4.77 43.78 -4.46
CA ALA A 122 6.03 44.22 -3.85
C ALA A 122 6.06 43.95 -2.33
N PRO A 123 7.23 43.58 -1.77
CA PRO A 123 7.46 43.58 -0.32
C PRO A 123 7.43 45.02 0.22
N SER A 124 7.43 45.18 1.55
CA SER A 124 7.37 46.51 2.18
C SER A 124 8.74 47.23 2.16
N SER A 125 8.78 48.45 2.71
CA SER A 125 10.05 49.17 2.93
C SER A 125 10.80 48.73 4.19
N SER A 126 10.19 47.95 5.09
CA SER A 126 10.83 47.43 6.29
C SER A 126 10.01 46.29 6.93
N TYR A 127 10.64 45.14 7.15
CA TYR A 127 10.02 43.94 7.72
C TYR A 127 8.98 44.23 8.81
N GLY A 128 7.75 43.77 8.57
CA GLY A 128 6.63 43.83 9.48
C GLY A 128 5.61 42.74 9.19
N ALA A 129 4.39 42.86 9.72
CA ALA A 129 3.36 41.83 9.61
C ALA A 129 2.89 41.52 8.18
N TYR A 130 3.16 42.39 7.21
CA TYR A 130 2.91 42.11 5.80
C TYR A 130 4.02 41.23 5.21
N ASP A 131 5.28 41.59 5.38
CA ASP A 131 6.42 40.80 4.91
C ASP A 131 6.45 39.41 5.59
N ALA A 132 6.17 39.35 6.89
CA ALA A 132 6.03 38.10 7.64
C ALA A 132 4.89 37.18 7.15
N ALA A 133 3.94 37.70 6.37
CA ALA A 133 2.91 36.90 5.69
C ALA A 133 3.26 36.58 4.23
N LEU A 134 4.23 37.29 3.64
CA LEU A 134 4.80 36.94 2.33
C LEU A 134 5.85 35.82 2.43
N GLU A 135 6.54 35.74 3.58
CA GLU A 135 7.58 34.76 3.89
C GLU A 135 7.05 33.59 4.75
N ALA A 136 5.73 33.50 5.00
CA ALA A 136 5.17 32.55 5.96
C ALA A 136 5.15 31.10 5.44
N LYS A 137 4.67 30.92 4.21
CA LYS A 137 4.47 29.65 3.48
C LYS A 137 4.43 29.95 1.97
N PRO A 138 4.62 28.96 1.08
CA PRO A 138 4.46 29.13 -0.35
C PRO A 138 3.05 29.65 -0.70
N ILE A 139 2.98 30.71 -1.50
CA ILE A 139 1.71 31.38 -1.81
C ILE A 139 1.07 30.73 -3.03
N GLN A 140 -0.06 30.06 -2.83
CA GLN A 140 -0.85 29.48 -3.91
C GLN A 140 -1.65 30.55 -4.67
N SER A 141 -2.33 31.46 -3.94
CA SER A 141 -3.16 32.50 -4.56
C SER A 141 -3.35 33.76 -3.71
N LEU A 142 -3.80 34.84 -4.35
CA LEU A 142 -4.10 36.13 -3.73
C LEU A 142 -5.47 36.63 -4.22
N THR A 143 -6.38 36.90 -3.29
CA THR A 143 -7.72 37.45 -3.56
C THR A 143 -7.81 38.92 -3.11
N PHE A 144 -8.28 39.82 -3.97
CA PHE A 144 -8.37 41.25 -3.67
C PHE A 144 -9.73 41.63 -3.05
N ASP A 145 -9.77 41.88 -1.74
CA ASP A 145 -11.02 42.13 -1.01
C ASP A 145 -11.54 43.57 -1.14
N SER A 146 -10.63 44.55 -1.11
CA SER A 146 -10.99 45.97 -1.27
C SER A 146 -9.77 46.87 -1.53
N VAL A 147 -9.99 48.05 -2.12
CA VAL A 147 -8.95 49.08 -2.21
C VAL A 147 -8.74 49.74 -0.84
N SER A 148 -7.52 49.72 -0.34
CA SER A 148 -7.10 50.44 0.88
C SER A 148 -6.57 51.85 0.56
N SER A 149 -5.75 51.98 -0.49
CA SER A 149 -5.26 53.27 -1.00
C SER A 149 -4.96 53.19 -2.50
N SER A 150 -5.44 54.16 -3.27
CA SER A 150 -5.21 54.26 -4.74
C SER A 150 -4.32 55.43 -5.15
N ASN A 151 -3.66 56.10 -4.21
CA ASN A 151 -2.74 57.20 -4.48
C ASN A 151 -1.44 56.94 -3.72
N ASN A 152 -0.49 56.26 -4.38
CA ASN A 152 0.75 55.78 -3.79
C ASN A 152 1.87 55.81 -4.83
N VAL A 153 3.12 55.70 -4.37
CA VAL A 153 4.31 55.49 -5.21
C VAL A 153 5.14 54.33 -4.68
N LEU A 154 5.94 53.72 -5.54
CA LEU A 154 6.84 52.65 -5.15
C LEU A 154 8.14 53.26 -4.59
N THR A 155 8.34 53.27 -3.27
CA THR A 155 9.67 53.57 -2.69
C THR A 155 10.73 52.65 -3.29
N ALA A 156 11.85 53.23 -3.72
CA ALA A 156 12.88 52.51 -4.46
C ALA A 156 13.72 51.55 -3.59
N ASP A 157 13.91 51.92 -2.32
CA ASP A 157 14.43 51.08 -1.26
C ASP A 157 13.32 50.15 -0.73
N ARG A 158 13.59 48.83 -0.68
CA ARG A 158 12.70 47.80 -0.12
C ARG A 158 13.42 46.80 0.79
N TYR A 159 12.62 46.13 1.61
CA TYR A 159 13.00 44.87 2.22
C TYR A 159 13.17 43.81 1.11
N THR A 160 14.18 42.94 1.25
CA THR A 160 14.38 41.79 0.35
C THR A 160 13.65 40.63 1.00
N ALA A 161 12.44 40.34 0.53
CA ALA A 161 11.65 39.23 1.06
C ALA A 161 12.23 37.88 0.59
N GLN A 162 12.21 36.91 1.48
CA GLN A 162 12.53 35.51 1.25
C GLN A 162 11.20 34.76 1.11
N TYR A 163 10.61 34.82 -0.08
CA TYR A 163 9.44 34.01 -0.40
C TYR A 163 9.77 32.53 -0.24
N ALA A 164 8.88 31.76 0.40
CA ALA A 164 9.01 30.32 0.45
C ALA A 164 8.63 29.72 -0.92
N SER A 165 9.48 28.84 -1.42
CA SER A 165 9.28 27.98 -2.58
C SER A 165 8.84 26.58 -2.13
N VAL A 166 8.26 25.82 -3.06
CA VAL A 166 8.12 24.36 -2.95
C VAL A 166 9.27 23.75 -3.74
N VAL A 167 9.74 22.57 -3.34
CA VAL A 167 10.67 21.75 -4.12
C VAL A 167 9.87 20.64 -4.79
N ASP A 168 9.71 20.73 -6.10
CA ASP A 168 8.82 19.86 -6.87
C ASP A 168 9.54 18.63 -7.46
N GLY A 169 8.84 17.49 -7.40
CA GLY A 169 9.19 16.25 -8.10
C GLY A 169 8.84 16.32 -9.59
N THR A 170 8.49 15.17 -10.16
CA THR A 170 8.02 15.05 -11.54
C THR A 170 6.91 14.02 -11.63
N ALA A 171 6.15 14.03 -12.73
CA ALA A 171 5.08 13.07 -12.98
C ALA A 171 5.56 11.62 -13.29
N GLY A 172 6.54 11.09 -12.54
CA GLY A 172 6.80 9.66 -12.38
C GLY A 172 8.01 9.34 -11.47
N ASP A 173 7.89 8.24 -10.72
CA ASP A 173 8.79 7.65 -9.71
C ASP A 173 10.11 8.42 -9.44
N ASP A 174 10.08 9.35 -8.49
CA ASP A 174 11.21 10.19 -8.09
C ASP A 174 11.91 9.73 -6.80
N THR A 175 13.09 10.30 -6.54
CA THR A 175 13.84 10.06 -5.30
C THR A 175 14.35 11.40 -4.77
N MET A 176 13.54 11.98 -3.89
CA MET A 176 13.71 13.31 -3.34
C MET A 176 14.31 13.21 -1.94
N GLY A 177 15.43 13.87 -1.71
CA GLY A 177 16.02 13.97 -0.38
C GLY A 177 16.98 15.14 -0.29
N VAL A 178 17.50 15.43 0.90
CA VAL A 178 18.45 16.52 1.16
C VAL A 178 19.49 16.69 0.04
N GLY A 179 19.39 17.80 -0.72
CA GLY A 179 20.23 18.09 -1.89
C GLY A 179 19.63 17.78 -3.26
N TYR A 180 18.41 17.22 -3.34
CA TYR A 180 17.58 17.18 -4.56
C TYR A 180 17.27 18.62 -5.00
N THR A 181 17.27 18.88 -6.31
CA THR A 181 17.01 20.20 -6.90
C THR A 181 16.05 20.04 -8.07
N ASP A 182 14.98 20.83 -8.08
CA ASP A 182 13.96 20.84 -9.14
C ASP A 182 14.43 21.61 -10.41
N ALA A 183 13.50 21.92 -11.31
CA ALA A 183 13.80 22.62 -12.57
C ALA A 183 13.96 24.14 -12.40
N GLU A 184 13.38 24.70 -11.35
CA GLU A 184 13.34 26.11 -10.99
C GLU A 184 14.64 26.50 -10.25
N GLY A 185 15.25 25.54 -9.55
CA GLY A 185 16.52 25.64 -8.84
C GLY A 185 16.39 25.66 -7.32
N ASP A 186 15.19 25.40 -6.80
CA ASP A 186 14.93 25.21 -5.37
C ASP A 186 15.37 23.80 -4.95
N GLN A 187 15.67 23.62 -3.65
CA GLN A 187 16.44 22.47 -3.19
C GLN A 187 16.02 22.05 -1.78
N ILE A 188 15.80 20.75 -1.54
CA ILE A 188 15.63 20.21 -0.18
C ILE A 188 16.92 20.47 0.62
N THR A 189 16.78 21.01 1.82
CA THR A 189 17.86 21.49 2.68
C THR A 189 18.01 20.65 3.96
N SER A 190 18.16 21.30 5.12
CA SER A 190 18.26 20.67 6.44
C SER A 190 17.71 21.65 7.48
N GLY A 191 16.59 22.26 7.12
CA GLY A 191 15.73 23.14 7.89
C GLY A 191 14.41 23.23 7.14
N ASP A 192 13.40 23.84 7.77
CA ASP A 192 12.00 23.88 7.33
C ASP A 192 11.83 24.04 5.78
N ASP A 193 11.54 22.93 5.09
CA ASP A 193 11.34 22.85 3.63
C ASP A 193 9.87 22.56 3.26
N TYR A 194 9.45 22.91 2.03
CA TYR A 194 8.16 22.50 1.43
C TYR A 194 8.43 21.60 0.23
N ILE A 195 7.79 20.42 0.17
CA ILE A 195 8.16 19.36 -0.78
C ILE A 195 6.91 18.74 -1.39
N PHE A 196 6.89 18.53 -2.71
CA PHE A 196 5.81 17.87 -3.43
C PHE A 196 6.34 16.79 -4.38
N GLY A 197 5.81 15.57 -4.34
CA GLY A 197 6.18 14.50 -5.29
C GLY A 197 5.66 14.75 -6.72
N ASP A 198 4.44 15.29 -6.84
CA ASP A 198 3.62 15.28 -8.08
C ASP A 198 2.99 13.88 -8.28
N ALA A 199 3.02 13.28 -9.47
CA ALA A 199 2.46 11.96 -9.71
C ALA A 199 3.55 10.90 -9.89
N GLY A 200 3.65 9.92 -9.00
CA GLY A 200 4.69 8.90 -9.05
C GLY A 200 4.55 7.91 -7.90
N ASN A 201 5.44 6.92 -7.86
CA ASN A 201 5.66 6.13 -6.65
C ASN A 201 6.99 6.62 -6.05
N ASP A 202 6.93 7.67 -5.24
CA ASP A 202 8.06 8.50 -4.89
C ASP A 202 8.72 8.09 -3.57
N SER A 203 10.01 8.43 -3.45
CA SER A 203 10.82 8.16 -2.26
C SER A 203 11.34 9.47 -1.70
N ILE A 204 10.72 9.97 -0.63
CA ILE A 204 10.88 11.34 -0.13
C ILE A 204 11.58 11.36 1.24
N THR A 205 12.45 12.35 1.47
CA THR A 205 13.15 12.59 2.74
C THR A 205 13.39 14.10 2.95
N GLY A 206 12.54 14.78 3.73
CA GLY A 206 12.77 16.20 4.10
C GLY A 206 14.09 16.41 4.85
N GLY A 207 14.43 15.44 5.70
CA GLY A 207 15.74 15.32 6.35
C GLY A 207 15.67 15.79 7.78
N GLY A 208 15.75 17.10 8.02
CA GLY A 208 15.49 17.61 9.34
C GLY A 208 15.20 19.10 9.36
N GLY A 209 14.13 19.50 10.05
CA GLY A 209 13.55 20.83 9.96
C GLY A 209 12.22 20.90 10.73
N ASN A 210 11.23 21.49 10.09
CA ASN A 210 9.81 21.36 10.41
C ASN A 210 9.15 21.39 9.03
N ASP A 211 9.24 20.25 8.35
CA ASP A 211 9.04 20.16 6.91
C ASP A 211 7.57 19.91 6.60
N GLU A 212 7.10 20.37 5.44
CA GLU A 212 5.72 20.20 5.00
C GLU A 212 5.72 19.52 3.63
N ILE A 213 5.32 18.25 3.63
CA ILE A 213 5.56 17.30 2.55
C ILE A 213 4.23 16.75 2.05
N ALA A 214 4.01 16.74 0.75
CA ALA A 214 2.94 15.99 0.09
C ALA A 214 3.55 15.01 -0.91
N GLY A 215 3.06 13.76 -0.95
CA GLY A 215 3.42 12.78 -1.97
C GLY A 215 2.75 13.16 -3.30
N GLY A 216 1.49 12.76 -3.47
CA GLY A 216 0.62 13.22 -4.56
C GLY A 216 -0.23 12.11 -5.20
N GLU A 217 0.01 11.77 -6.48
CA GLU A 217 -0.67 10.65 -7.15
C GLU A 217 0.24 9.40 -7.29
N GLY A 218 0.20 8.49 -6.32
CA GLY A 218 0.69 7.10 -6.45
C GLY A 218 0.98 6.45 -5.09
N ASP A 219 1.71 5.32 -5.04
CA ASP A 219 2.06 4.69 -3.74
C ASP A 219 3.43 5.22 -3.27
N ASP A 220 3.41 6.19 -2.36
CA ASP A 220 4.57 6.97 -1.93
C ASP A 220 5.24 6.45 -0.65
N THR A 221 6.51 6.80 -0.43
CA THR A 221 7.25 6.42 0.78
C THR A 221 8.10 7.56 1.34
N PHE A 222 7.78 7.97 2.57
CA PHE A 222 8.46 9.02 3.33
C PHE A 222 9.42 8.40 4.34
N TYR A 223 10.72 8.64 4.18
CA TYR A 223 11.77 8.07 5.01
C TYR A 223 12.23 9.04 6.11
N PHE A 224 12.36 8.53 7.34
CA PHE A 224 12.75 9.30 8.52
C PHE A 224 14.02 8.76 9.19
N ASP A 225 15.02 9.63 9.36
CA ASP A 225 16.25 9.41 10.14
C ASP A 225 16.14 10.11 11.52
N ASP A 226 16.86 9.63 12.54
CA ASP A 226 16.91 10.23 13.90
C ASP A 226 17.08 11.78 13.87
N GLY A 227 16.06 12.51 14.34
CA GLY A 227 16.11 13.97 14.50
C GLY A 227 15.45 14.80 13.40
N TRP A 228 14.44 14.24 12.73
CA TRP A 228 13.60 14.88 11.71
C TRP A 228 13.05 16.26 12.14
N GLY A 229 12.23 16.33 13.18
CA GLY A 229 11.72 17.62 13.69
C GLY A 229 10.22 17.62 13.94
N ASN A 230 9.52 18.66 13.52
CA ASN A 230 8.05 18.72 13.65
C ASN A 230 7.40 18.89 12.29
N ASP A 231 7.22 17.76 11.60
CA ASP A 231 6.89 17.74 10.18
C ASP A 231 5.39 17.46 9.99
N ILE A 232 4.89 17.84 8.83
CA ILE A 232 3.52 17.55 8.37
C ILE A 232 3.65 16.79 7.05
N VAL A 233 3.02 15.60 6.98
CA VAL A 233 3.05 14.74 5.81
C VAL A 233 1.63 14.47 5.31
N TYR A 234 1.43 14.65 4.02
CA TYR A 234 0.24 14.22 3.29
C TYR A 234 0.67 13.07 2.37
N GLY A 235 -0.03 11.93 2.40
CA GLY A 235 0.18 10.87 1.39
C GLY A 235 -0.14 11.40 0.00
N ASP A 236 -1.37 11.87 -0.17
CA ASP A 236 -1.85 12.57 -1.37
C ASP A 236 -1.40 14.06 -1.44
N ASP A 237 -2.01 14.87 -2.34
CA ASP A 237 -1.85 16.34 -2.38
C ASP A 237 -2.24 17.03 -1.04
N TRP A 238 -1.69 18.22 -0.79
CA TRP A 238 -2.05 19.12 0.32
C TRP A 238 -3.55 19.42 0.50
N ASP A 239 -4.39 19.25 -0.52
CA ASP A 239 -5.84 19.45 -0.40
C ASP A 239 -6.63 18.16 -0.09
N GLY A 240 -5.91 17.06 0.18
CA GLY A 240 -6.44 15.73 0.44
C GLY A 240 -7.04 15.08 -0.80
N THR A 241 -6.50 15.38 -1.99
CA THR A 241 -6.89 14.73 -3.23
C THR A 241 -5.71 14.04 -3.90
N GLY A 242 -5.94 12.78 -4.28
CA GLY A 242 -4.94 11.89 -4.87
C GLY A 242 -5.51 10.48 -4.85
N THR A 243 -4.65 9.49 -5.12
CA THR A 243 -4.92 8.09 -4.79
C THR A 243 -3.61 7.34 -4.63
N GLY A 244 -3.36 6.82 -3.42
CA GLY A 244 -2.14 6.07 -3.12
C GLY A 244 -2.30 4.84 -2.25
N THR A 245 -1.17 4.43 -1.66
CA THR A 245 -1.07 3.50 -0.53
C THR A 245 0.26 3.84 0.15
N ASP A 246 0.20 4.80 1.04
CA ASP A 246 1.35 5.65 1.36
C ASP A 246 2.01 5.22 2.66
N THR A 247 3.33 5.28 2.67
CA THR A 247 4.16 4.65 3.70
C THR A 247 5.02 5.65 4.46
N LEU A 248 4.84 5.74 5.79
CA LEU A 248 5.84 6.34 6.67
C LEU A 248 6.85 5.28 7.13
N ASP A 249 8.10 5.41 6.71
CA ASP A 249 9.20 4.50 7.06
C ASP A 249 10.16 5.15 8.07
N PHE A 250 10.04 4.74 9.34
CA PHE A 250 10.94 5.11 10.43
C PHE A 250 11.94 3.99 10.77
N SER A 251 12.21 3.03 9.87
CA SER A 251 13.08 1.88 10.14
C SER A 251 14.55 2.25 10.46
N ALA A 252 14.96 3.48 10.16
CA ALA A 252 16.25 4.05 10.55
C ALA A 252 16.28 4.71 11.94
N VAL A 253 15.11 4.94 12.56
CA VAL A 253 14.97 5.57 13.88
C VAL A 253 15.28 4.59 15.00
N SER A 254 16.04 5.07 15.99
CA SER A 254 16.50 4.26 17.13
C SER A 254 15.81 4.57 18.46
N ALA A 255 15.01 5.64 18.51
CA ALA A 255 14.22 6.04 19.66
C ALA A 255 12.85 5.34 19.68
N PRO A 256 12.28 5.03 20.87
CA PRO A 256 10.91 4.55 20.97
C PRO A 256 9.89 5.55 20.41
N LEU A 257 9.03 5.07 19.51
CA LEU A 257 7.98 5.84 18.85
C LEU A 257 6.61 5.65 19.53
N THR A 258 5.82 6.70 19.53
CA THR A 258 4.38 6.65 19.79
C THR A 258 3.64 7.11 18.55
N VAL A 259 2.93 6.18 17.92
CA VAL A 259 2.02 6.39 16.79
C VAL A 259 0.59 6.45 17.34
N THR A 260 -0.21 7.40 16.88
CA THR A 260 -1.62 7.53 17.29
C THR A 260 -2.46 8.06 16.14
N PHE A 261 -3.37 7.24 15.63
CA PHE A 261 -4.38 7.68 14.67
C PHE A 261 -5.52 8.41 15.40
N THR A 262 -6.11 9.41 14.75
CA THR A 262 -7.20 10.22 15.30
C THR A 262 -8.44 10.27 14.41
N ALA A 263 -8.29 9.90 13.14
CA ALA A 263 -9.32 9.55 12.18
C ALA A 263 -8.77 8.41 11.28
N PRO A 264 -9.51 7.88 10.30
CA PRO A 264 -8.96 6.95 9.31
C PRO A 264 -7.79 7.58 8.58
N GLU A 265 -6.68 6.87 8.45
CA GLU A 265 -5.47 7.28 7.72
C GLU A 265 -4.78 8.56 8.26
N ASP A 266 -5.35 9.25 9.27
CA ASP A 266 -4.87 10.51 9.86
C ASP A 266 -4.37 10.34 11.31
N GLY A 267 -3.20 10.90 11.65
CA GLY A 267 -2.61 10.74 12.98
C GLY A 267 -1.32 11.50 13.27
N THR A 268 -0.57 11.00 14.24
CA THR A 268 0.77 11.50 14.59
C THR A 268 1.74 10.38 14.93
N VAL A 269 3.04 10.62 14.71
CA VAL A 269 4.17 9.80 15.16
C VAL A 269 5.13 10.67 15.97
N SER A 270 5.61 10.22 17.15
CA SER A 270 6.54 11.01 17.97
C SER A 270 7.55 10.17 18.75
N ASP A 271 8.81 10.63 18.84
CA ASP A 271 9.85 10.12 19.75
C ASP A 271 9.83 10.82 21.14
N GLY A 272 8.84 11.67 21.38
CA GLY A 272 8.71 12.52 22.57
C GLY A 272 9.48 13.85 22.53
N THR A 273 10.20 14.13 21.44
CA THR A 273 10.88 15.41 21.14
C THR A 273 10.41 15.98 19.80
N ASN A 274 10.40 15.13 18.78
CA ASN A 274 10.05 15.35 17.39
C ASN A 274 8.65 14.74 17.13
N THR A 275 7.90 15.27 16.16
CA THR A 275 6.53 14.82 15.85
C THR A 275 6.24 14.94 14.36
N VAL A 276 5.89 13.84 13.69
CA VAL A 276 5.21 13.91 12.40
C VAL A 276 3.71 13.99 12.67
N THR A 277 3.02 14.94 12.05
CA THR A 277 1.56 14.91 11.87
C THR A 277 1.31 14.39 10.47
N PHE A 278 0.40 13.43 10.31
CA PHE A 278 0.13 12.84 9.00
C PHE A 278 -1.37 12.77 8.70
N ASP A 279 -1.70 12.95 7.43
CA ASP A 279 -3.04 12.78 6.87
C ASP A 279 -2.93 11.86 5.63
N ASN A 280 -3.92 10.99 5.38
CA ASN A 280 -3.93 9.98 4.31
C ASN A 280 -2.68 9.05 4.26
N ILE A 281 -2.41 8.27 5.32
CA ILE A 281 -1.36 7.23 5.36
C ILE A 281 -1.94 5.85 5.72
N GLU A 282 -1.79 4.87 4.82
CA GLU A 282 -2.22 3.48 5.04
C GLU A 282 -1.13 2.58 5.67
N ALA A 283 0.15 2.94 5.55
CA ALA A 283 1.26 2.10 5.99
C ALA A 283 2.25 2.82 6.93
N ILE A 284 2.57 2.17 8.05
CA ILE A 284 3.55 2.67 9.02
C ILE A 284 4.53 1.57 9.40
N ILE A 285 5.82 1.85 9.22
CA ILE A 285 6.94 1.01 9.64
C ILE A 285 7.71 1.76 10.72
N THR A 286 7.76 1.21 11.94
CA THR A 286 8.48 1.82 13.07
C THR A 286 9.94 1.32 13.17
N GLY A 287 10.63 1.71 14.25
CA GLY A 287 12.10 1.73 14.29
C GLY A 287 12.73 0.50 14.94
N SER A 288 13.91 0.70 15.52
CA SER A 288 14.52 -0.26 16.45
C SER A 288 14.16 0.04 17.93
N GLY A 289 12.99 0.64 18.13
CA GLY A 289 12.57 1.24 19.38
C GLY A 289 11.91 0.26 20.33
N GLY A 290 10.87 0.71 21.00
CA GLY A 290 10.04 -0.07 21.91
C GLY A 290 8.70 0.58 21.84
N ASP A 291 8.06 0.38 20.70
CA ASP A 291 7.17 1.32 20.05
C ASP A 291 5.73 1.06 20.47
N THR A 292 4.86 2.05 20.30
CA THR A 292 3.44 1.94 20.64
C THR A 292 2.63 2.52 19.51
N ILE A 293 1.76 1.71 18.93
CA ILE A 293 0.87 2.08 17.83
C ILE A 293 -0.57 1.94 18.31
N ASP A 294 -1.30 3.06 18.38
CA ASP A 294 -2.74 3.10 18.64
C ASP A 294 -3.48 3.59 17.39
N ALA A 295 -3.92 2.66 16.57
CA ALA A 295 -4.78 2.89 15.41
C ALA A 295 -6.26 2.62 15.72
N SER A 296 -6.68 2.57 16.99
CA SER A 296 -8.06 2.21 17.36
C SER A 296 -9.14 3.22 16.95
N ALA A 297 -8.75 4.36 16.39
CA ALA A 297 -9.63 5.34 15.74
C ALA A 297 -9.92 5.03 14.26
N ASP A 298 -9.13 4.16 13.65
CA ASP A 298 -9.16 3.82 12.23
C ASP A 298 -10.31 2.85 11.86
N ASN A 299 -10.74 2.87 10.60
CA ASN A 299 -11.70 1.92 10.02
C ASN A 299 -11.43 1.56 8.53
N SER A 300 -10.30 2.02 8.00
CA SER A 300 -9.64 1.51 6.81
C SER A 300 -8.77 0.29 7.17
N GLY A 301 -8.14 -0.34 6.17
CA GLY A 301 -7.23 -1.46 6.38
C GLY A 301 -5.78 -1.00 6.23
N LEU A 302 -5.01 -1.11 7.31
CA LEU A 302 -3.64 -0.59 7.43
C LEU A 302 -2.57 -1.68 7.25
N TYR A 303 -1.34 -1.26 6.94
CA TYR A 303 -0.13 -2.06 7.13
C TYR A 303 0.69 -1.48 8.29
N LEU A 304 0.82 -2.25 9.37
CA LEU A 304 1.54 -1.83 10.59
C LEU A 304 2.70 -2.79 10.86
N ASP A 305 3.92 -2.25 10.92
CA ASP A 305 5.15 -3.01 11.19
C ASP A 305 5.90 -2.39 12.37
N GLY A 306 6.03 -3.13 13.47
CA GLY A 306 6.73 -2.70 14.69
C GLY A 306 8.26 -2.61 14.53
N GLY A 307 8.82 -3.21 13.47
CA GLY A 307 10.25 -3.15 13.19
C GLY A 307 11.07 -4.05 14.13
N ALA A 308 11.65 -3.48 15.18
CA ALA A 308 12.43 -4.23 16.16
C ALA A 308 12.39 -3.61 17.56
N GLY A 309 11.57 -4.13 18.46
CA GLY A 309 11.50 -3.62 19.82
C GLY A 309 10.93 -4.58 20.86
N ASN A 310 9.94 -4.11 21.60
CA ASN A 310 8.95 -4.94 22.31
C ASN A 310 7.68 -4.10 22.22
N ASP A 311 6.95 -4.30 21.14
CA ASP A 311 6.10 -3.25 20.57
C ASP A 311 4.63 -3.50 20.94
N ASP A 312 3.86 -2.45 21.22
CA ASP A 312 2.44 -2.53 21.61
C ASP A 312 1.59 -1.96 20.47
N ILE A 313 1.08 -2.84 19.61
CA ILE A 313 0.32 -2.51 18.40
C ILE A 313 -1.16 -2.82 18.63
N THR A 314 -1.99 -1.79 18.57
CA THR A 314 -3.44 -1.88 18.50
C THR A 314 -3.90 -1.30 17.17
N ALA A 315 -4.41 -2.17 16.30
CA ALA A 315 -4.94 -1.80 14.99
C ALA A 315 -6.40 -1.30 15.08
N GLY A 316 -7.07 -1.17 13.94
CA GLY A 316 -8.26 -0.37 13.78
C GLY A 316 -9.57 -1.16 13.75
N SER A 317 -10.37 -0.87 12.71
CA SER A 317 -11.63 -1.57 12.46
C SER A 317 -11.89 -1.97 11.00
N GLY A 318 -10.84 -1.94 10.15
CA GLY A 318 -10.84 -2.51 8.80
C GLY A 318 -10.15 -3.88 8.75
N ASP A 319 -9.67 -4.30 7.59
CA ASP A 319 -8.97 -5.59 7.43
C ASP A 319 -7.45 -5.34 7.49
N ASP A 320 -6.87 -5.34 8.69
CA ASP A 320 -5.50 -4.86 8.93
C ASP A 320 -4.42 -5.93 8.66
N THR A 321 -3.19 -5.51 8.35
CA THR A 321 -1.98 -6.37 8.29
C THR A 321 -0.98 -5.92 9.34
N ILE A 322 -0.62 -6.81 10.26
CA ILE A 322 0.16 -6.49 11.46
C ILE A 322 1.41 -7.38 11.53
N VAL A 323 2.57 -6.74 11.65
CA VAL A 323 3.88 -7.35 11.87
C VAL A 323 4.42 -6.84 13.20
N GLY A 324 4.72 -7.73 14.15
CA GLY A 324 5.40 -7.32 15.39
C GLY A 324 6.83 -6.88 15.12
N GLY A 325 7.55 -7.67 14.31
CA GLY A 325 8.95 -7.43 14.00
C GLY A 325 9.85 -8.30 14.87
N THR A 326 11.02 -7.82 15.29
CA THR A 326 11.89 -8.57 16.21
C THR A 326 11.85 -8.05 17.65
N GLY A 327 11.07 -8.70 18.51
CA GLY A 327 10.90 -8.28 19.89
C GLY A 327 10.23 -9.28 20.82
N ASN A 328 9.29 -8.80 21.62
CA ASN A 328 8.32 -9.62 22.34
C ASN A 328 7.05 -8.77 22.37
N ASP A 329 6.28 -8.88 21.32
CA ASP A 329 5.35 -7.83 20.92
C ASP A 329 3.93 -8.15 21.40
N THR A 330 3.10 -7.13 21.54
CA THR A 330 1.69 -7.25 21.94
C THR A 330 0.83 -6.70 20.82
N LEU A 331 0.08 -7.57 20.15
CA LEU A 331 -0.62 -7.28 18.91
C LEU A 331 -2.13 -7.44 19.12
N THR A 332 -2.91 -6.45 18.71
CA THR A 332 -4.37 -6.41 18.82
C THR A 332 -4.94 -6.00 17.46
N GLY A 333 -5.79 -6.83 16.86
CA GLY A 333 -6.37 -6.57 15.53
C GLY A 333 -7.55 -5.60 15.57
N GLY A 334 -8.38 -5.68 16.62
CA GLY A 334 -9.51 -4.79 16.81
C GLY A 334 -10.81 -5.37 16.25
N LEU A 335 -11.27 -4.86 15.12
CA LEU A 335 -12.42 -5.40 14.39
C LEU A 335 -12.06 -5.56 12.92
N GLY A 336 -12.25 -6.73 12.34
CA GLY A 336 -11.83 -6.89 10.96
C GLY A 336 -11.80 -8.32 10.53
N ASN A 337 -10.85 -8.62 9.66
CA ASN A 337 -10.43 -9.95 9.28
C ASN A 337 -8.90 -9.92 9.15
N ASP A 338 -8.22 -9.74 10.28
CA ASP A 338 -6.86 -9.19 10.32
C ASP A 338 -5.78 -10.23 10.01
N THR A 339 -4.67 -9.81 9.40
CA THR A 339 -3.55 -10.68 9.04
C THR A 339 -2.33 -10.40 9.91
N PHE A 340 -2.05 -11.33 10.83
CA PHE A 340 -0.84 -11.28 11.65
C PHE A 340 0.30 -12.03 10.96
N ILE A 341 1.48 -11.41 10.90
CA ILE A 341 2.70 -11.98 10.33
C ILE A 341 3.67 -12.31 11.47
N TYR A 342 4.19 -13.53 11.47
CA TYR A 342 5.21 -13.99 12.42
C TYR A 342 6.25 -14.87 11.71
N ASN A 343 7.52 -14.57 11.91
CA ASN A 343 8.67 -15.24 11.30
C ASN A 343 9.59 -15.87 12.35
N VAL A 344 10.55 -16.65 11.87
CA VAL A 344 11.55 -17.29 12.74
C VAL A 344 12.60 -16.26 13.15
N GLY A 345 12.52 -15.81 14.40
CA GLY A 345 13.47 -14.88 15.00
C GLY A 345 12.85 -13.61 15.55
N ASP A 346 11.55 -13.42 15.31
CA ASP A 346 10.72 -12.30 15.74
C ASP A 346 10.74 -12.21 17.27
N GLY A 347 10.02 -13.07 17.97
CA GLY A 347 10.27 -13.30 19.39
C GLY A 347 9.12 -13.93 20.14
N SER A 348 8.86 -13.54 21.39
CA SER A 348 7.77 -14.10 22.21
C SER A 348 6.55 -13.18 22.24
N ASP A 349 5.73 -13.26 21.20
CA ASP A 349 4.68 -12.27 20.95
C ASP A 349 3.31 -12.74 21.45
N ILE A 350 2.41 -11.78 21.66
CA ILE A 350 1.09 -11.98 22.25
C ILE A 350 0.03 -11.35 21.34
N ILE A 351 -0.82 -12.17 20.72
CA ILE A 351 -2.00 -11.68 20.00
C ILE A 351 -3.20 -11.67 20.96
N THR A 352 -3.79 -10.51 21.20
CA THR A 352 -4.70 -10.27 22.34
C THR A 352 -6.17 -10.59 22.07
N ASP A 353 -6.58 -10.65 20.80
CA ASP A 353 -7.99 -10.73 20.40
C ASP A 353 -8.29 -11.63 19.18
N PHE A 354 -7.32 -12.41 18.68
CA PHE A 354 -7.46 -13.28 17.50
C PHE A 354 -8.81 -14.04 17.39
N ASN A 355 -9.49 -13.83 16.28
CA ASN A 355 -10.87 -14.19 15.93
C ASN A 355 -11.98 -13.37 16.65
N SER A 356 -11.65 -12.17 17.10
CA SER A 356 -12.60 -11.17 17.59
C SER A 356 -12.89 -10.19 16.46
N GLY A 357 -14.13 -9.74 16.33
CA GLY A 357 -14.50 -8.81 15.26
C GLY A 357 -14.81 -9.43 13.89
N ASN A 358 -14.29 -10.63 13.59
CA ASN A 358 -14.53 -11.40 12.35
C ASN A 358 -15.89 -11.13 11.69
N THR A 359 -15.86 -10.81 10.40
CA THR A 359 -17.10 -10.65 9.60
C THR A 359 -17.84 -11.97 9.34
N GLY A 360 -17.15 -13.11 9.49
CA GLY A 360 -17.60 -14.47 9.15
C GLY A 360 -17.95 -15.38 10.32
N THR A 361 -17.95 -16.69 10.05
CA THR A 361 -18.10 -17.73 11.09
C THR A 361 -17.02 -18.79 10.91
N LEU A 362 -16.19 -18.97 11.93
CA LEU A 362 -15.14 -20.00 11.95
C LEU A 362 -15.65 -21.39 11.54
N ALA A 363 -14.86 -22.08 10.71
CA ALA A 363 -15.13 -23.43 10.19
C ALA A 363 -16.35 -23.53 9.25
N ASP A 364 -16.76 -22.44 8.59
CA ASP A 364 -17.75 -22.46 7.51
C ASP A 364 -17.16 -22.81 6.13
N GLY A 365 -15.83 -22.70 5.98
CA GLY A 365 -15.08 -23.01 4.76
C GLY A 365 -14.59 -21.79 3.98
N ASP A 366 -14.87 -20.57 4.47
CA ASP A 366 -14.34 -19.31 3.96
C ASP A 366 -13.15 -18.82 4.81
N SER A 367 -12.17 -18.19 4.17
CA SER A 367 -10.90 -17.78 4.78
C SER A 367 -10.55 -16.33 4.46
N THR A 368 -11.53 -15.52 4.04
CA THR A 368 -11.39 -14.07 3.80
C THR A 368 -12.39 -13.29 4.65
N ASN A 369 -12.81 -13.87 5.77
CA ASN A 369 -13.84 -13.35 6.67
C ASN A 369 -13.55 -13.72 8.14
N ASN A 370 -12.28 -13.99 8.44
CA ASN A 370 -11.76 -14.29 9.77
C ASN A 370 -10.32 -13.80 9.84
N ASP A 371 -9.86 -13.44 11.03
CA ASP A 371 -8.44 -13.19 11.29
C ASP A 371 -7.58 -14.39 10.90
N PHE A 372 -6.32 -14.11 10.59
CA PHE A 372 -5.42 -15.00 9.90
C PHE A 372 -3.98 -14.91 10.40
N ILE A 373 -3.31 -16.06 10.55
CA ILE A 373 -1.86 -16.14 10.75
C ILE A 373 -1.32 -17.45 10.16
N ASP A 374 -0.28 -17.37 9.32
CA ASP A 374 0.27 -18.59 8.72
C ASP A 374 1.26 -19.31 9.66
N LEU A 375 0.77 -20.35 10.32
CA LEU A 375 1.55 -21.22 11.19
C LEU A 375 1.98 -22.54 10.51
N SER A 376 1.75 -22.69 9.21
CA SER A 376 2.06 -23.90 8.45
C SER A 376 3.56 -24.20 8.30
N GLY A 377 4.42 -23.19 8.49
CA GLY A 377 5.86 -23.37 8.63
C GLY A 377 6.23 -24.10 9.92
N PHE A 378 5.46 -23.91 10.99
CA PHE A 378 5.73 -24.43 12.34
C PHE A 378 4.97 -25.73 12.67
N TYR A 379 3.82 -25.96 12.04
CA TYR A 379 2.98 -27.15 12.25
C TYR A 379 2.50 -27.76 10.93
N ASP A 380 2.61 -29.08 10.79
CA ASP A 380 2.16 -29.79 9.57
C ASP A 380 0.66 -30.02 9.49
N ASP A 381 0.03 -30.01 10.67
CA ASP A 381 -1.34 -30.34 10.90
C ASP A 381 -1.81 -29.73 12.21
N ILE A 382 -3.05 -29.26 12.17
CA ILE A 382 -3.67 -28.50 13.24
C ILE A 382 -3.75 -29.22 14.60
N TRP A 383 -3.58 -30.55 14.65
CA TRP A 383 -3.47 -31.27 15.94
C TRP A 383 -2.12 -31.08 16.64
N GLU A 384 -1.04 -30.73 15.93
CA GLU A 384 0.26 -30.38 16.53
C GLU A 384 0.13 -29.03 17.25
N LEU A 385 -0.42 -28.03 16.56
CA LEU A 385 -0.80 -26.73 17.13
C LEU A 385 -1.72 -26.90 18.34
N TYR A 386 -2.80 -27.70 18.26
CA TYR A 386 -3.64 -27.97 19.43
C TYR A 386 -2.88 -28.69 20.56
N ALA A 387 -1.90 -29.55 20.27
CA ALA A 387 -1.15 -30.25 21.29
C ALA A 387 -0.19 -29.30 22.03
N ASP A 388 0.41 -28.36 21.30
CA ASP A 388 1.23 -27.28 21.83
C ASP A 388 0.42 -26.33 22.72
N GLN A 389 -0.66 -25.75 22.17
CA GLN A 389 -1.61 -24.91 22.92
C GLN A 389 -2.22 -25.61 24.15
N ALA A 390 -2.29 -26.94 24.17
CA ALA A 390 -2.82 -27.71 25.30
C ALA A 390 -1.81 -28.02 26.41
N ASP A 391 -0.50 -27.82 26.16
CA ASP A 391 0.56 -28.11 27.13
C ASP A 391 0.68 -26.99 28.17
N ASP A 392 1.13 -25.80 27.75
CA ASP A 392 1.29 -24.61 28.61
C ASP A 392 0.47 -23.39 28.14
N GLY A 393 -0.09 -23.43 26.93
CA GLY A 393 -0.87 -22.34 26.34
C GLY A 393 -0.07 -21.41 25.44
N ILE A 394 1.20 -21.74 25.17
CA ILE A 394 2.12 -20.98 24.35
C ILE A 394 2.45 -21.83 23.11
N LEU A 395 2.37 -21.25 21.92
CA LEU A 395 2.86 -21.88 20.69
C LEU A 395 4.37 -21.67 20.61
N ASN A 396 5.15 -22.68 20.99
CA ASN A 396 6.61 -22.62 20.95
C ASN A 396 7.29 -23.90 20.47
N GLN A 397 6.56 -25.01 20.31
CA GLN A 397 7.12 -26.34 20.08
C GLN A 397 6.21 -27.25 19.24
N SER A 398 6.77 -27.84 18.19
CA SER A 398 6.08 -28.87 17.41
C SER A 398 6.03 -30.17 18.23
N ASN A 399 4.86 -30.50 18.78
CA ASN A 399 4.64 -31.65 19.66
C ASN A 399 4.00 -32.83 18.90
N ASP A 400 4.64 -34.01 18.91
CA ASP A 400 4.22 -35.21 18.16
C ASP A 400 2.94 -35.91 18.69
N GLY A 401 2.35 -35.35 19.76
CA GLY A 401 1.22 -35.90 20.50
C GLY A 401 1.59 -36.96 21.56
N VAL A 402 2.87 -37.18 21.83
CA VAL A 402 3.40 -38.14 22.82
C VAL A 402 4.45 -37.52 23.76
N GLY A 403 4.51 -36.18 23.84
CA GLY A 403 5.22 -35.45 24.90
C GLY A 403 6.75 -35.39 24.73
N ASP A 404 7.26 -35.72 23.56
CA ASP A 404 8.60 -35.34 23.10
C ASP A 404 8.44 -34.27 21.99
N VAL A 405 9.30 -33.26 22.01
CA VAL A 405 9.31 -32.17 21.01
C VAL A 405 9.98 -32.65 19.72
N ASP A 406 9.31 -32.53 18.57
CA ASP A 406 9.80 -32.94 17.25
C ASP A 406 9.73 -31.79 16.23
N TYR A 407 10.90 -31.21 15.96
CA TYR A 407 11.13 -30.23 14.89
C TYR A 407 11.89 -30.85 13.70
N SER A 408 11.84 -32.17 13.50
CA SER A 408 12.69 -32.82 12.49
C SER A 408 12.40 -32.36 11.07
N ASP A 409 11.24 -31.73 10.83
CA ASP A 409 10.82 -31.28 9.51
C ASP A 409 9.78 -30.13 9.47
N ASN A 410 9.56 -29.45 10.60
CA ASN A 410 8.89 -28.15 10.73
C ASN A 410 9.93 -27.07 11.14
N LEU A 411 9.63 -25.78 10.94
CA LEU A 411 10.44 -24.68 11.44
C LEU A 411 10.44 -24.64 12.97
N GLN A 412 11.54 -24.17 13.56
CA GLN A 412 11.65 -23.94 14.99
C GLN A 412 11.32 -22.48 15.28
N PHE A 413 10.54 -22.21 16.33
CA PHE A 413 10.40 -20.86 16.90
C PHE A 413 11.75 -20.31 17.42
N GLY A 414 12.74 -21.18 17.63
CA GLY A 414 14.10 -20.80 18.02
C GLY A 414 14.15 -20.40 19.49
N THR A 415 14.17 -19.09 19.74
CA THR A 415 14.01 -18.50 21.08
C THR A 415 12.67 -17.78 21.26
N GLY A 416 11.87 -17.68 20.20
CA GLY A 416 10.55 -17.05 20.21
C GLY A 416 9.41 -18.00 20.57
N SER A 417 8.19 -17.47 20.53
CA SER A 417 6.92 -18.14 20.77
C SER A 417 5.75 -17.24 20.37
N LEU A 418 4.55 -17.81 20.19
CA LEU A 418 3.31 -17.05 20.03
C LEU A 418 2.32 -17.38 21.15
N THR A 419 1.73 -16.37 21.76
CA THR A 419 0.67 -16.53 22.76
C THR A 419 -0.63 -15.93 22.25
N PHE A 420 -1.71 -16.69 22.29
CA PHE A 420 -3.04 -16.20 21.90
C PHE A 420 -3.93 -16.04 23.13
N SER A 421 -4.36 -14.81 23.40
CA SER A 421 -5.29 -14.52 24.50
C SER A 421 -6.65 -15.19 24.27
N GLY A 422 -7.19 -15.81 25.32
CA GLY A 422 -8.47 -16.53 25.25
C GLY A 422 -8.46 -17.82 24.42
N ALA A 423 -7.33 -18.21 23.84
CA ALA A 423 -7.24 -19.34 22.94
C ALA A 423 -7.66 -20.67 23.56
N SER A 424 -8.17 -21.56 22.70
CA SER A 424 -8.48 -22.92 23.10
C SER A 424 -7.91 -23.92 22.09
N ALA A 425 -7.32 -25.00 22.62
CA ALA A 425 -6.66 -26.06 21.87
C ALA A 425 -7.62 -26.98 21.09
N ASN A 426 -8.50 -26.40 20.25
CA ASN A 426 -9.48 -27.12 19.44
C ASN A 426 -10.06 -26.23 18.33
N SER A 427 -10.88 -26.83 17.47
CA SER A 427 -11.48 -26.22 16.27
C SER A 427 -12.56 -25.16 16.52
N ALA A 428 -12.68 -24.63 17.73
CA ALA A 428 -13.47 -23.44 18.05
C ALA A 428 -12.61 -22.15 18.08
N PHE A 429 -11.29 -22.28 17.92
CA PHE A 429 -10.35 -21.16 17.86
C PHE A 429 -9.45 -21.28 16.62
N PHE A 430 -8.51 -22.23 16.61
CA PHE A 430 -7.72 -22.49 15.39
C PHE A 430 -8.48 -23.39 14.42
N THR A 431 -8.47 -23.03 13.15
CA THR A 431 -9.08 -23.75 12.03
C THR A 431 -8.12 -23.76 10.85
N THR A 432 -8.36 -24.60 9.83
CA THR A 432 -7.55 -24.52 8.60
C THR A 432 -7.92 -23.35 7.68
N GLU A 433 -8.84 -22.49 8.10
CA GLU A 433 -9.19 -21.23 7.44
C GLU A 433 -8.38 -20.05 7.98
N ASN A 434 -7.87 -20.14 9.22
CA ASN A 434 -6.98 -19.14 9.82
C ASN A 434 -5.51 -19.60 10.02
N THR A 435 -5.07 -20.72 9.39
CA THR A 435 -3.71 -21.34 9.56
C THR A 435 -3.18 -22.28 8.43
N GLY A 436 -3.87 -22.49 7.29
CA GLY A 436 -3.94 -23.74 6.46
C GLY A 436 -2.83 -24.22 5.46
N VAL A 437 -3.12 -25.32 4.70
CA VAL A 437 -2.15 -26.19 3.93
C VAL A 437 -2.77 -26.94 2.69
N THR A 438 -2.14 -27.06 1.46
CA THR A 438 -2.58 -27.99 0.32
C THR A 438 -1.59 -28.29 -0.86
N CYS A 439 -1.51 -29.52 -1.47
CA CYS A 439 -0.63 -29.92 -2.66
C CYS A 439 -1.08 -31.18 -3.55
N PHE A 440 -0.49 -31.49 -4.75
CA PHE A 440 -0.60 -32.80 -5.54
C PHE A 440 0.69 -33.68 -5.51
N THR A 441 0.74 -34.97 -5.93
CA THR A 441 2.02 -35.77 -5.96
C THR A 441 2.60 -36.20 -7.33
N GLU A 442 3.92 -36.43 -7.39
CA GLU A 442 4.70 -37.02 -8.50
C GLU A 442 4.18 -38.36 -9.05
N GLY A 443 4.35 -38.58 -10.35
CA GLY A 443 3.88 -39.74 -11.10
C GLY A 443 2.40 -39.68 -11.49
N THR A 444 1.70 -38.61 -11.08
CA THR A 444 0.33 -38.30 -11.50
C THR A 444 0.33 -37.92 -12.98
N GLY A 445 -0.41 -38.67 -13.80
CA GLY A 445 -0.62 -38.32 -15.21
C GLY A 445 -1.63 -37.19 -15.33
N ILE A 446 -1.25 -36.08 -15.95
CA ILE A 446 -2.13 -34.96 -16.29
C ILE A 446 -2.47 -35.07 -17.77
N LEU A 447 -3.75 -34.93 -18.13
CA LEU A 447 -4.19 -34.99 -19.52
C LEU A 447 -3.71 -33.76 -20.31
N THR A 448 -2.96 -33.98 -21.39
CA THR A 448 -2.59 -32.98 -22.40
C THR A 448 -3.22 -33.33 -23.75
N PRO A 449 -3.21 -32.43 -24.77
CA PRO A 449 -3.76 -32.73 -26.10
C PRO A 449 -3.15 -33.99 -26.75
N GLU A 450 -1.91 -34.31 -26.44
CA GLU A 450 -1.16 -35.47 -26.95
C GLU A 450 -1.36 -36.74 -26.09
N GLY A 451 -2.09 -36.67 -24.98
CA GLY A 451 -2.33 -37.78 -24.04
C GLY A 451 -1.94 -37.45 -22.59
N GLU A 452 -1.98 -38.43 -21.69
CA GLU A 452 -1.55 -38.21 -20.30
C GLU A 452 -0.01 -38.09 -20.20
N ARG A 453 0.49 -36.98 -19.67
CA ARG A 453 1.92 -36.77 -19.33
C ARG A 453 2.11 -36.76 -17.81
N PRO A 454 3.18 -37.37 -17.25
CA PRO A 454 3.45 -37.27 -15.82
C PRO A 454 3.70 -35.81 -15.41
N VAL A 455 3.12 -35.38 -14.28
CA VAL A 455 3.13 -33.99 -13.80
C VAL A 455 4.54 -33.41 -13.68
N GLU A 456 5.51 -34.20 -13.22
CA GLU A 456 6.92 -33.83 -13.11
C GLU A 456 7.62 -33.55 -14.46
N THR A 457 7.00 -33.94 -15.57
CA THR A 457 7.48 -33.69 -16.95
C THR A 457 6.86 -32.45 -17.61
N LEU A 458 5.87 -31.80 -16.98
CA LEU A 458 5.27 -30.58 -17.49
C LEU A 458 6.16 -29.36 -17.20
N ARG A 459 6.10 -28.34 -18.04
CA ARG A 459 6.82 -27.06 -17.91
C ARG A 459 5.87 -25.90 -18.23
N PRO A 460 6.15 -24.67 -17.79
CA PRO A 460 5.42 -23.48 -18.24
C PRO A 460 5.34 -23.44 -19.78
N GLY A 461 4.15 -23.16 -20.30
CA GLY A 461 3.82 -23.20 -21.73
C GLY A 461 3.35 -24.57 -22.27
N ASP A 462 3.49 -25.67 -21.51
CA ASP A 462 2.84 -26.94 -21.90
C ASP A 462 1.32 -26.83 -21.79
N MET A 463 0.60 -27.40 -22.76
CA MET A 463 -0.87 -27.39 -22.78
C MET A 463 -1.45 -28.52 -21.94
N VAL A 464 -2.38 -28.22 -21.03
CA VAL A 464 -3.17 -29.20 -20.26
C VAL A 464 -4.65 -29.09 -20.63
N ILE A 465 -5.36 -30.22 -20.64
CA ILE A 465 -6.80 -30.27 -20.91
C ILE A 465 -7.56 -29.93 -19.63
N THR A 466 -8.40 -28.91 -19.70
CA THR A 466 -9.32 -28.50 -18.64
C THR A 466 -10.76 -28.84 -19.01
N ALA A 467 -11.62 -28.96 -17.99
CA ALA A 467 -13.02 -29.33 -18.20
C ALA A 467 -13.86 -28.22 -18.86
N ASP A 468 -13.54 -26.95 -18.58
CA ASP A 468 -14.38 -25.79 -18.94
C ASP A 468 -13.86 -25.03 -20.16
N HIS A 469 -12.54 -24.96 -20.35
CA HIS A 469 -11.91 -24.07 -21.34
C HIS A 469 -11.00 -24.80 -22.34
N GLY A 470 -11.10 -26.12 -22.43
CA GLY A 470 -10.34 -26.93 -23.40
C GLY A 470 -8.85 -27.00 -23.06
N ALA A 471 -7.97 -26.92 -24.06
CA ALA A 471 -6.54 -26.90 -23.82
C ALA A 471 -6.09 -25.51 -23.32
N GLN A 472 -5.55 -25.44 -22.11
CA GLN A 472 -4.99 -24.22 -21.50
C GLN A 472 -3.49 -24.38 -21.23
N PRO A 473 -2.67 -23.32 -21.36
CA PRO A 473 -1.26 -23.37 -21.03
C PRO A 473 -1.06 -23.42 -19.51
N VAL A 474 -0.15 -24.28 -19.06
CA VAL A 474 0.42 -24.20 -17.71
C VAL A 474 1.22 -22.92 -17.62
N LEU A 475 0.87 -22.07 -16.66
CA LEU A 475 1.50 -20.77 -16.45
C LEU A 475 2.72 -20.90 -15.52
N TRP A 476 2.62 -21.73 -14.48
CA TRP A 476 3.70 -21.96 -13.51
C TRP A 476 3.62 -23.37 -12.89
N ILE A 477 4.78 -23.90 -12.48
CA ILE A 477 4.96 -25.18 -11.76
C ILE A 477 5.94 -24.99 -10.61
N GLY A 478 5.61 -25.53 -9.43
CA GLY A 478 6.50 -25.65 -8.28
C GLY A 478 6.46 -27.05 -7.66
N ALA A 479 7.51 -27.48 -6.97
CA ALA A 479 7.60 -28.81 -6.37
C ALA A 479 8.40 -28.84 -5.05
N SER A 480 7.97 -29.70 -4.12
CA SER A 480 8.54 -29.88 -2.77
C SER A 480 8.69 -31.37 -2.47
N HIS A 481 9.78 -31.82 -1.84
CA HIS A 481 10.05 -33.25 -1.61
C HIS A 481 10.07 -33.62 -0.12
N LEU A 482 9.30 -34.64 0.27
CA LEU A 482 9.30 -35.23 1.60
C LEU A 482 9.87 -36.64 1.56
N ASP A 483 10.90 -36.89 2.36
CA ASP A 483 11.60 -38.18 2.41
C ASP A 483 10.96 -39.18 3.40
N ARG A 484 11.72 -40.21 3.79
CA ARG A 484 11.26 -41.23 4.74
C ARG A 484 11.26 -40.78 6.19
N ALA A 485 12.20 -39.92 6.59
CA ALA A 485 12.16 -39.35 7.93
C ALA A 485 10.93 -38.45 8.03
N ALA A 486 10.75 -37.58 7.04
CA ALA A 486 9.63 -36.67 6.98
C ALA A 486 8.27 -37.37 7.01
N LEU A 487 8.04 -38.37 6.14
CA LEU A 487 6.78 -39.13 6.17
C LEU A 487 6.62 -40.05 7.39
N LEU A 488 7.62 -40.21 8.25
CA LEU A 488 7.52 -40.93 9.53
C LEU A 488 7.14 -40.00 10.68
N ALA A 489 7.80 -38.84 10.79
CA ALA A 489 7.48 -37.76 11.74
C ALA A 489 6.08 -37.20 11.47
N ARG A 490 5.78 -36.93 10.19
CA ARG A 490 4.52 -36.35 9.70
C ARG A 490 3.62 -37.36 8.98
N PRO A 491 2.92 -38.25 9.71
CA PRO A 491 2.05 -39.27 9.11
C PRO A 491 0.78 -38.68 8.48
N LYS A 492 0.48 -37.40 8.69
CA LYS A 492 -0.72 -36.72 8.20
C LYS A 492 -0.47 -36.02 6.86
N LEU A 493 0.72 -35.47 6.63
CA LEU A 493 1.23 -35.17 5.27
C LEU A 493 1.43 -36.42 4.38
N ARG A 494 1.09 -37.64 4.83
CA ARG A 494 1.04 -38.80 3.93
C ARG A 494 -0.07 -38.60 2.88
N PRO A 495 0.24 -38.81 1.59
CA PRO A 495 -0.72 -38.53 0.53
C PRO A 495 -1.95 -39.42 0.65
N VAL A 496 -3.11 -38.87 0.29
CA VAL A 496 -4.35 -39.62 0.16
C VAL A 496 -4.36 -40.31 -1.20
N LEU A 497 -4.52 -41.64 -1.17
CA LEU A 497 -4.76 -42.47 -2.34
C LEU A 497 -6.25 -42.55 -2.63
N ILE A 498 -6.68 -41.89 -3.69
CA ILE A 498 -7.96 -42.12 -4.35
C ILE A 498 -7.85 -43.43 -5.14
N ARG A 499 -8.79 -44.36 -4.93
CA ARG A 499 -8.73 -45.70 -5.53
C ARG A 499 -9.05 -45.64 -7.03
N ALA A 500 -8.43 -46.51 -7.83
CA ALA A 500 -8.85 -46.72 -9.21
C ALA A 500 -10.36 -47.07 -9.27
N GLY A 501 -11.06 -46.50 -10.25
CA GLY A 501 -12.51 -46.55 -10.41
C GLY A 501 -13.31 -45.57 -9.53
N ALA A 502 -12.68 -44.86 -8.57
CA ALA A 502 -13.35 -43.83 -7.79
C ALA A 502 -13.27 -42.48 -8.51
N LEU A 503 -14.40 -41.76 -8.60
CA LEU A 503 -14.48 -40.40 -9.18
C LEU A 503 -13.89 -40.26 -10.61
N GLY A 504 -13.93 -41.34 -11.40
CA GLY A 504 -13.34 -41.36 -12.75
C GLY A 504 -11.87 -41.80 -12.83
N ALA A 505 -11.22 -42.14 -11.70
CA ALA A 505 -9.83 -42.54 -11.66
C ALA A 505 -9.53 -43.78 -12.55
N ASP A 506 -8.83 -43.61 -13.66
CA ASP A 506 -8.37 -44.72 -14.51
C ASP A 506 -7.30 -45.56 -13.81
N ARG A 507 -6.50 -44.91 -12.96
CA ARG A 507 -5.48 -45.49 -12.09
C ARG A 507 -5.45 -44.76 -10.75
N PRO A 508 -4.88 -45.34 -9.66
CA PRO A 508 -4.92 -44.69 -8.36
C PRO A 508 -4.24 -43.32 -8.39
N LEU A 509 -4.92 -42.30 -7.87
CA LEU A 509 -4.40 -40.93 -7.77
C LEU A 509 -3.90 -40.70 -6.34
N LEU A 510 -2.70 -40.12 -6.21
CA LEU A 510 -2.12 -39.68 -4.96
C LEU A 510 -2.07 -38.15 -4.95
N VAL A 511 -2.60 -37.55 -3.89
CA VAL A 511 -2.66 -36.09 -3.69
C VAL A 511 -2.41 -35.79 -2.22
N SER A 512 -2.09 -34.55 -1.84
CA SER A 512 -2.04 -34.20 -0.42
C SER A 512 -3.44 -34.30 0.20
N PRO A 513 -3.55 -34.41 1.53
CA PRO A 513 -4.84 -34.52 2.20
C PRO A 513 -5.81 -33.37 1.87
N GLN A 514 -5.32 -32.19 1.52
CA GLN A 514 -6.15 -31.00 1.44
C GLN A 514 -6.56 -30.64 0.02
N HIS A 515 -5.95 -31.30 -0.98
CA HIS A 515 -6.24 -31.16 -2.39
C HIS A 515 -7.70 -31.48 -2.72
N CYS A 516 -8.32 -30.70 -3.60
CA CYS A 516 -9.70 -30.92 -4.01
C CYS A 516 -9.82 -31.74 -5.31
N VAL A 517 -10.68 -32.76 -5.28
CA VAL A 517 -11.12 -33.46 -6.49
C VAL A 517 -12.61 -33.22 -6.72
N MET A 518 -12.99 -33.07 -7.98
CA MET A 518 -14.35 -32.73 -8.37
C MET A 518 -15.26 -33.96 -8.37
N ARG A 519 -16.53 -33.73 -8.04
CA ARG A 519 -17.63 -34.66 -8.29
C ARG A 519 -18.78 -33.91 -8.92
N ARG A 520 -19.44 -34.54 -9.90
CA ARG A 520 -20.78 -34.15 -10.33
C ARG A 520 -21.81 -34.94 -9.53
N ASP A 521 -22.67 -34.25 -8.80
CA ASP A 521 -23.70 -34.86 -7.96
C ASP A 521 -24.97 -35.19 -8.76
N ASN A 522 -25.89 -35.93 -8.13
CA ASN A 522 -27.14 -36.37 -8.76
C ASN A 522 -28.10 -35.21 -9.10
N ASP A 523 -27.88 -34.02 -8.52
CA ASP A 523 -28.57 -32.76 -8.85
C ASP A 523 -27.96 -32.06 -10.08
N GLY A 524 -26.93 -32.66 -10.70
CA GLY A 524 -26.19 -32.12 -11.84
C GLY A 524 -25.15 -31.06 -11.47
N LYS A 525 -25.06 -30.67 -10.20
CA LYS A 525 -24.08 -29.67 -9.74
C LYS A 525 -22.70 -30.28 -9.59
N GLU A 526 -21.68 -29.49 -9.87
CA GLU A 526 -20.28 -29.87 -9.69
C GLU A 526 -19.73 -29.18 -8.46
N ARG A 527 -19.02 -29.95 -7.64
CA ARG A 527 -18.48 -29.51 -6.35
C ARG A 527 -17.11 -30.15 -6.10
N PHE A 528 -16.25 -29.43 -5.39
CA PHE A 528 -14.93 -29.89 -4.98
C PHE A 528 -14.96 -30.62 -3.63
N LEU A 529 -14.20 -31.71 -3.51
CA LEU A 529 -14.14 -32.59 -2.34
C LEU A 529 -12.68 -32.69 -1.88
N ARG A 530 -12.37 -32.21 -0.67
CA ARG A 530 -11.02 -32.36 -0.10
C ARG A 530 -10.67 -33.84 0.11
N ALA A 531 -9.47 -34.24 -0.29
CA ALA A 531 -9.03 -35.63 -0.27
C ALA A 531 -9.07 -36.26 1.14
N ARG A 532 -8.80 -35.50 2.21
CA ARG A 532 -8.85 -35.96 3.62
C ARG A 532 -10.25 -36.42 4.00
N HIS A 533 -11.29 -35.70 3.56
CA HIS A 533 -12.68 -36.08 3.79
C HIS A 533 -13.06 -37.32 2.97
N LEU A 534 -12.52 -37.45 1.75
CA LEU A 534 -12.69 -38.66 0.93
C LEU A 534 -11.96 -39.88 1.49
N ALA A 535 -10.85 -39.69 2.22
CA ALA A 535 -10.10 -40.77 2.87
C ALA A 535 -10.90 -41.48 3.98
N GLU A 536 -11.93 -40.83 4.50
CA GLU A 536 -12.90 -41.39 5.46
C GLU A 536 -14.05 -42.15 4.77
N THR A 537 -14.01 -42.30 3.44
CA THR A 537 -15.01 -43.00 2.62
C THR A 537 -14.41 -44.23 1.92
N PRO A 538 -15.24 -45.14 1.35
CA PRO A 538 -14.72 -46.25 0.54
C PRO A 538 -13.96 -45.83 -0.73
N LEU A 539 -13.97 -44.55 -1.13
CA LEU A 539 -13.36 -44.07 -2.37
C LEU A 539 -11.87 -43.77 -2.24
N ALA A 540 -11.39 -43.26 -1.10
CA ALA A 540 -9.97 -42.97 -0.87
C ALA A 540 -9.45 -43.54 0.47
N ARG A 541 -8.14 -43.45 0.72
CA ARG A 541 -7.48 -43.81 1.99
C ARG A 541 -6.17 -43.06 2.12
N VAL A 542 -5.71 -42.78 3.34
CA VAL A 542 -4.33 -42.31 3.58
C VAL A 542 -3.34 -43.41 3.15
N ALA A 543 -2.29 -43.06 2.41
CA ALA A 543 -1.31 -44.00 1.87
C ALA A 543 -0.23 -44.39 2.89
N GLN A 544 -0.65 -45.00 4.00
CA GLN A 544 0.17 -45.35 5.18
C GLN A 544 1.47 -46.15 4.92
N GLY A 545 1.66 -46.71 3.72
CA GLY A 545 2.87 -47.45 3.32
C GLY A 545 3.88 -46.66 2.47
N ARG A 546 3.62 -45.38 2.16
CA ARG A 546 4.59 -44.54 1.43
C ARG A 546 5.79 -44.20 2.31
N ARG A 547 6.96 -44.08 1.68
CA ARG A 547 8.26 -43.81 2.32
C ARG A 547 8.96 -42.56 1.79
N GLU A 548 8.41 -41.94 0.76
CA GLU A 548 8.81 -40.64 0.23
C GLU A 548 7.65 -40.16 -0.66
N VAL A 549 7.52 -38.85 -0.85
CA VAL A 549 6.57 -38.23 -1.75
C VAL A 549 7.11 -36.87 -2.21
N THR A 550 7.12 -36.63 -3.51
CA THR A 550 7.29 -35.29 -4.06
C THR A 550 5.92 -34.69 -4.30
N TYR A 551 5.64 -33.55 -3.70
CA TYR A 551 4.47 -32.72 -3.94
C TYR A 551 4.75 -31.72 -5.08
N ILE A 552 3.77 -31.47 -5.95
CA ILE A 552 3.89 -30.61 -7.15
C ILE A 552 2.61 -29.75 -7.27
N HIS A 553 2.77 -28.53 -7.78
CA HIS A 553 1.72 -27.53 -7.97
C HIS A 553 1.66 -27.14 -9.46
N LEU A 554 0.45 -26.94 -10.00
CA LEU A 554 0.18 -26.66 -11.41
C LEU A 554 -0.74 -25.45 -11.55
N LEU A 555 -0.21 -24.30 -11.94
CA LEU A 555 -0.99 -23.09 -12.12
C LEU A 555 -1.38 -22.88 -13.59
N CYS A 556 -2.60 -22.42 -13.83
CA CYS A 556 -3.08 -21.94 -15.12
C CYS A 556 -3.41 -20.44 -15.01
N ALA A 557 -3.66 -19.76 -16.14
CA ALA A 557 -4.00 -18.33 -16.16
C ALA A 557 -5.36 -17.99 -15.49
N ARG A 558 -6.13 -19.01 -15.10
CA ARG A 558 -7.34 -18.94 -14.28
C ARG A 558 -7.39 -20.17 -13.38
N HIS A 559 -8.32 -20.19 -12.44
CA HIS A 559 -8.62 -21.43 -11.74
C HIS A 559 -9.32 -22.44 -12.67
N GLU A 560 -8.68 -23.58 -12.92
CA GLU A 560 -9.13 -24.60 -13.88
C GLU A 560 -9.44 -25.95 -13.20
N VAL A 561 -10.28 -26.75 -13.85
CA VAL A 561 -10.50 -28.17 -13.49
C VAL A 561 -9.66 -29.03 -14.44
N LEU A 562 -8.57 -29.59 -13.94
CA LEU A 562 -7.65 -30.46 -14.68
C LEU A 562 -8.08 -31.93 -14.60
N PHE A 563 -7.53 -32.79 -15.46
CA PHE A 563 -7.71 -34.25 -15.36
C PHE A 563 -6.42 -34.94 -14.93
N ALA A 564 -6.43 -35.51 -13.73
CA ALA A 564 -5.31 -36.18 -13.08
C ALA A 564 -5.60 -37.68 -12.90
N ASN A 565 -4.92 -38.56 -13.63
CA ASN A 565 -5.18 -40.01 -13.71
C ASN A 565 -6.67 -40.32 -14.00
N GLY A 566 -7.32 -39.55 -14.86
CA GLY A 566 -8.76 -39.62 -15.16
C GLY A 566 -9.69 -38.91 -14.14
N VAL A 567 -9.19 -38.46 -12.99
CA VAL A 567 -9.97 -37.72 -11.98
C VAL A 567 -9.98 -36.24 -12.32
N ALA A 568 -11.17 -35.62 -12.36
CA ALA A 568 -11.28 -34.17 -12.41
C ALA A 568 -10.78 -33.55 -11.08
N SER A 569 -9.81 -32.64 -11.13
CA SER A 569 -9.05 -32.14 -9.98
C SER A 569 -8.81 -30.63 -10.06
N GLU A 570 -8.66 -29.98 -8.91
CA GLU A 570 -8.40 -28.54 -8.78
C GLU A 570 -7.02 -28.20 -9.37
N SER A 571 -6.90 -27.24 -10.29
CA SER A 571 -5.57 -26.66 -10.58
C SER A 571 -5.08 -25.92 -9.33
N PHE A 572 -3.78 -25.65 -9.21
CA PHE A 572 -3.31 -24.85 -8.10
C PHE A 572 -4.00 -23.47 -8.11
N TYR A 573 -4.62 -23.11 -6.99
CA TYR A 573 -5.23 -21.81 -6.77
C TYR A 573 -4.46 -21.11 -5.64
N PRO A 574 -3.53 -20.20 -5.97
CA PRO A 574 -2.66 -19.52 -5.02
C PRO A 574 -3.43 -18.43 -4.26
N GLY A 575 -4.42 -18.82 -3.45
CA GLY A 575 -4.92 -17.94 -2.39
C GLY A 575 -3.83 -17.63 -1.37
N PRO A 576 -4.02 -16.65 -0.46
CA PRO A 576 -2.98 -16.16 0.45
C PRO A 576 -2.19 -17.30 1.10
N GLN A 577 -2.88 -18.24 1.72
CA GLN A 577 -2.30 -19.48 2.25
C GLN A 577 -1.39 -20.25 1.30
N ALA A 578 -1.84 -20.44 0.07
CA ALA A 578 -1.16 -21.27 -0.91
C ALA A 578 0.07 -20.57 -1.47
N LEU A 579 0.15 -19.24 -1.42
CA LEU A 579 1.38 -18.48 -1.67
C LEU A 579 2.38 -18.68 -0.53
N ILE A 580 1.92 -18.57 0.72
CA ILE A 580 2.79 -18.62 1.90
C ILE A 580 3.33 -20.06 2.13
N MET A 581 2.52 -21.10 1.88
CA MET A 581 2.91 -22.52 1.85
C MET A 581 4.06 -22.88 0.88
N LEU A 582 4.42 -22.00 -0.06
CA LEU A 582 5.54 -22.23 -0.97
C LEU A 582 6.85 -21.84 -0.30
N ALA A 583 7.87 -22.70 -0.44
CA ALA A 583 9.26 -22.35 -0.11
C ALA A 583 9.66 -21.04 -0.82
N PRO A 584 10.48 -20.17 -0.21
CA PRO A 584 10.74 -18.81 -0.72
C PRO A 584 11.14 -18.77 -2.19
N GLU A 585 12.06 -19.63 -2.64
CA GLU A 585 12.54 -19.69 -4.02
C GLU A 585 11.43 -20.12 -5.00
N LEU A 586 10.48 -20.92 -4.50
CA LEU A 586 9.32 -21.39 -5.24
C LEU A 586 8.26 -20.28 -5.31
N ARG A 587 8.07 -19.51 -4.23
CA ARG A 587 7.17 -18.35 -4.14
C ARG A 587 7.65 -17.20 -5.05
N ASP A 588 8.94 -16.87 -5.03
CA ASP A 588 9.53 -15.89 -5.94
C ASP A 588 9.40 -16.31 -7.41
N SER A 589 9.60 -17.60 -7.71
CA SER A 589 9.39 -18.10 -9.07
C SER A 589 7.94 -17.99 -9.56
N LEU A 590 6.97 -17.91 -8.64
CA LEU A 590 5.56 -17.69 -8.93
C LEU A 590 5.27 -16.20 -9.14
N PHE A 591 5.74 -15.34 -8.24
CA PHE A 591 5.59 -13.89 -8.37
C PHE A 591 6.31 -13.33 -9.62
N ALA A 592 7.40 -13.94 -10.07
CA ALA A 592 8.05 -13.61 -11.34
C ALA A 592 7.17 -13.85 -12.58
N VAL A 593 6.11 -14.68 -12.47
CA VAL A 593 5.16 -14.96 -13.55
C VAL A 593 3.82 -14.25 -13.34
N LEU A 594 3.42 -14.01 -12.09
CA LEU A 594 2.24 -13.21 -11.72
C LEU A 594 2.60 -12.17 -10.62
N PRO A 595 3.17 -11.02 -11.00
CA PRO A 595 3.59 -9.99 -10.03
C PRO A 595 2.42 -9.47 -9.18
N ALA A 596 1.23 -9.33 -9.78
CA ALA A 596 0.03 -8.85 -9.10
C ALA A 596 -0.40 -9.71 -7.89
N LEU A 597 0.03 -10.97 -7.77
CA LEU A 597 -0.24 -11.80 -6.58
C LEU A 597 0.55 -11.36 -5.34
N ARG A 598 1.45 -10.38 -5.44
CA ARG A 598 2.13 -9.78 -4.29
C ARG A 598 1.23 -8.83 -3.48
N HIS A 599 0.32 -8.12 -4.16
CA HIS A 599 -0.45 -7.01 -3.56
C HIS A 599 -1.97 -7.13 -3.80
N ALA A 600 -2.43 -7.99 -4.72
CA ALA A 600 -3.84 -8.13 -5.06
C ALA A 600 -4.41 -9.53 -4.69
N PRO A 601 -5.65 -9.62 -4.17
CA PRO A 601 -6.24 -10.88 -3.77
C PRO A 601 -6.42 -11.82 -4.98
N VAL A 602 -6.10 -13.11 -4.82
CA VAL A 602 -6.07 -14.11 -5.90
C VAL A 602 -7.29 -14.11 -6.85
N ALA A 603 -8.48 -13.74 -6.34
CA ALA A 603 -9.71 -13.70 -7.11
C ALA A 603 -9.76 -12.57 -8.15
N SER A 604 -9.03 -11.47 -7.95
CA SER A 604 -8.88 -10.40 -8.94
C SER A 604 -7.92 -10.83 -10.07
N VAL A 605 -6.84 -11.54 -9.71
CA VAL A 605 -5.78 -11.95 -10.66
C VAL A 605 -6.17 -13.18 -11.50
N LEU A 606 -6.79 -14.19 -10.89
CA LEU A 606 -7.10 -15.49 -11.54
C LEU A 606 -8.59 -15.76 -11.72
N GLY A 607 -9.45 -14.84 -11.29
CA GLY A 607 -10.90 -15.05 -11.19
C GLY A 607 -11.30 -15.92 -9.99
N SER A 608 -12.60 -16.00 -9.71
CA SER A 608 -13.13 -16.82 -8.62
C SER A 608 -12.91 -18.32 -8.85
N ARG A 609 -12.98 -19.13 -7.77
CA ARG A 609 -12.71 -20.57 -7.89
C ARG A 609 -13.68 -21.26 -8.85
N ALA A 610 -13.15 -22.15 -9.68
CA ALA A 610 -13.91 -22.89 -10.69
C ALA A 610 -15.18 -23.58 -10.15
N ARG A 611 -15.12 -24.17 -8.95
CA ARG A 611 -16.26 -24.83 -8.28
C ARG A 611 -16.21 -24.61 -6.76
N PRO A 612 -17.36 -24.63 -6.04
CA PRO A 612 -17.39 -24.53 -4.59
C PRO A 612 -16.92 -25.82 -3.90
N VAL A 613 -16.27 -25.68 -2.74
CA VAL A 613 -15.76 -26.81 -1.94
C VAL A 613 -16.84 -27.30 -0.95
N VAL A 614 -16.97 -28.62 -0.78
CA VAL A 614 -17.98 -29.25 0.09
C VAL A 614 -17.46 -29.44 1.52
N PRO A 615 -18.17 -28.95 2.56
CA PRO A 615 -17.84 -29.20 3.95
C PRO A 615 -17.84 -30.69 4.32
N ARG A 616 -16.95 -31.11 5.22
CA ARG A 616 -16.75 -32.52 5.65
C ARG A 616 -18.07 -33.26 5.94
N ARG A 617 -18.99 -32.62 6.66
CA ARG A 617 -20.30 -33.18 7.04
C ARG A 617 -21.15 -33.59 5.83
N GLU A 618 -21.09 -32.81 4.75
CA GLU A 618 -21.84 -33.06 3.53
C GLU A 618 -21.17 -34.14 2.67
N VAL A 619 -19.83 -34.17 2.62
CA VAL A 619 -19.08 -35.30 2.02
C VAL A 619 -19.57 -36.63 2.60
N PHE A 620 -19.69 -36.73 3.93
CA PHE A 620 -20.24 -37.91 4.59
C PHE A 620 -21.72 -38.17 4.29
N ALA A 621 -22.56 -37.13 4.25
CA ALA A 621 -23.98 -37.28 3.95
C ALA A 621 -24.21 -37.85 2.54
N LEU A 622 -23.41 -37.40 1.56
CA LEU A 622 -23.43 -37.86 0.17
C LEU A 622 -23.08 -39.36 0.00
N PHE A 623 -22.47 -40.00 1.00
CA PHE A 623 -22.11 -41.43 0.98
C PHE A 623 -22.81 -42.28 2.05
N ARG A 624 -23.60 -41.69 2.97
CA ARG A 624 -24.38 -42.44 3.98
C ARG A 624 -25.64 -43.14 3.44
N LYS A 625 -26.14 -42.75 2.27
CA LYS A 625 -27.29 -43.42 1.61
C LYS A 625 -26.81 -44.45 0.58
N ASN A 626 -26.45 -45.64 1.06
CA ASN A 626 -26.83 -46.94 0.46
C ASN A 626 -26.22 -48.11 1.25
N ALA A 627 -27.06 -48.85 2.00
CA ALA A 627 -26.70 -50.15 2.55
C ALA A 627 -26.77 -51.30 1.51
N ALA A 628 -26.89 -50.96 0.22
CA ALA A 628 -26.94 -51.88 -0.90
C ALA A 628 -26.26 -51.25 -2.12
N GLY A 629 -25.07 -51.76 -2.46
CA GLY A 629 -24.31 -51.36 -3.64
C GLY A 629 -23.37 -50.17 -3.43
N LEU A 630 -22.18 -50.27 -4.03
CA LEU A 630 -21.32 -49.11 -4.32
C LEU A 630 -22.13 -48.05 -5.07
N PRO A 631 -21.85 -46.74 -4.90
CA PRO A 631 -22.45 -45.72 -5.76
C PRO A 631 -22.18 -46.06 -7.22
N SER A 632 -23.18 -45.85 -8.08
CA SER A 632 -23.08 -46.13 -9.52
C SER A 632 -21.79 -45.56 -10.10
N PRO A 633 -21.07 -46.29 -10.99
CA PRO A 633 -19.92 -45.73 -11.65
C PRO A 633 -20.35 -44.44 -12.35
N GLN A 634 -19.64 -43.34 -12.08
CA GLN A 634 -19.91 -42.09 -12.79
C GLN A 634 -19.64 -42.33 -14.28
N PRO A 635 -20.43 -41.75 -15.20
CA PRO A 635 -19.99 -41.65 -16.58
C PRO A 635 -18.64 -40.93 -16.59
N ALA A 636 -17.69 -41.39 -17.41
CA ALA A 636 -16.41 -40.72 -17.57
C ALA A 636 -16.66 -39.25 -17.94
N PHE A 637 -15.90 -38.33 -17.33
CA PHE A 637 -15.90 -36.94 -17.76
C PHE A 637 -15.24 -36.88 -19.14
N SER A 638 -16.07 -36.89 -20.18
CA SER A 638 -15.61 -36.56 -21.52
C SER A 638 -15.36 -35.05 -21.59
N PRO A 639 -14.21 -34.57 -22.10
CA PRO A 639 -14.05 -33.16 -22.45
C PRO A 639 -15.13 -32.74 -23.45
N GLY A 640 -15.44 -31.44 -23.49
CA GLY A 640 -16.42 -30.86 -24.41
C GLY A 640 -16.13 -31.22 -25.87
N PRO A 641 -17.12 -31.15 -26.78
CA PRO A 641 -17.08 -31.79 -28.10
C PRO A 641 -16.22 -31.05 -29.15
N GLU A 642 -14.99 -30.68 -28.81
CA GLU A 642 -13.97 -30.14 -29.71
C GLU A 642 -12.56 -30.70 -29.43
N MET A 643 -12.37 -32.01 -29.62
CA MET A 643 -11.03 -32.56 -29.94
C MET A 643 -11.11 -33.59 -31.08
N PRO A 644 -10.14 -33.62 -32.02
CA PRO A 644 -10.10 -34.60 -33.10
C PRO A 644 -9.81 -36.01 -32.57
N ALA A 645 -10.32 -37.04 -33.26
CA ALA A 645 -10.01 -38.42 -32.92
C ALA A 645 -8.52 -38.73 -33.09
N SER A 646 -7.94 -39.40 -32.08
CA SER A 646 -6.53 -39.83 -32.07
C SER A 646 -6.22 -40.79 -33.24
N PRO A 647 -5.11 -40.60 -33.97
CA PRO A 647 -4.67 -41.53 -35.01
C PRO A 647 -4.06 -42.81 -34.41
N ALA A 648 -4.36 -43.95 -35.04
CA ALA A 648 -3.96 -45.30 -34.62
C ALA A 648 -2.56 -45.73 -35.10
#